data_AF-A0A1J8P4K4-F1
#
_entry.id   AF-A0A1J8P4K4-F1
#
_cell.length_a   1.000
_cell.length_b   1.000
_cell.length_c   1.000
_cell.angle_alpha   90.00
_cell.angle_beta   90.00
_cell.angle_gamma   90.00
#
_symmetry.space_group_name_H-M   'P 1'
#
loop_
_entity.id
_entity.type
_entity.pdbx_description
1 polymer ?
#
loop_
_entity_poly.entity_id
_entity_poly.type
_entity_poly.pdbx_seq_one_letter_code
_entity_poly.pdbx_strand_id
1 'polypeptide(L)'
;MDELVDKVKQINDTYGNENTYFERIALVGCDATSVDPILTKNFAKAVYGDISTLRNAQITGRGGEINEDGTKTITDGNKKVYSWDETVQGNIKERTETVKSYSDYLKNPLNDSAAETTHPIEATPYQDALLENWKNWSDISKEQLDKIATESQTAKSKLFYYDHQIIIQSENDDNVKNTALDMFAKYPGQTTIVQMQKDGTYQTTQGTELRDITGKIKVSVVGFGRKGENGNHKLGGRSPDELKANIVGLNQGLNPRTTTIEHVDLVGCNTSSDNPTDNNDSNYGTKVLQKLWQIGVTTVGTESTHTAVDVGASNTEEGSWRRKDGIAKTVYSVNARGNIVSKVYSDEGVSHNTQTPNETRYKSNIIVQNSSDKDVVGAANALFEKHPDNSIIVKFGQNNRLVTLKGEAYIPTGDTRINLVGHGKNLTQEGAQALADKVKILHQSYGDNTNIKRIALVGCNTDSINNALAWDFARAVYSNTPMLKNAEITGRRGDFQVNTDGTKTMAKNGKKIILQWNHYLGRVVGETENARRVAKVLDGFKLGGPDAEELSENNKYIEGLPKTLTDQEVDVKNPIGSGTFKFAYSLKGNPNLAFIALRPEFKISELTGEIEFLKALDDLGIKTPKIYKQFSFVDDKTLRHGFIVERVKGAAHLLLVGKHAMRSTFVSDRALRMCNQRSLKDIRHLLKVFMNNPRLTVTDFQGMIGDDGQMYIMDPADVNGYDKNNPLPLDRNERASNLHNLQRTEANFLSYHKNFSNKFQEHIVYIDKEVWEANTALKEKMLKDSQESQNQIIVTYDALTGEKTVVHSLKPEYLEDFNAATIEVITKDGNILSEDASKSYTTFAKEQGWGVTDNAKFRSNTFEDHEFLNLRSNNKHKYNIILQLGNDEATKTDAQNLFAKHPKESVIVTRNAEGALVFPKDVAFTPDNSMRLNIVGCQDDFKQVGAKKLADYTNEITKHYDVNSLDNDAYLSRAALIGSDSKDLSKEYAERLYEISYLRGVEVTGREGNIQINKDGSKTMERNGKKIIHNWDFLTEKLIWEAKKAKNTGEVRKPLSAGAQHLAETTPHQDTLVQNWNTLSQEQIDKLAAESQKTKLSLANHNHQVLIQTESADNVQDSTFELAFKHPTQTTIVHMQKDGTYRIVHGPDLENITGKVKMVVVGYGREKNGVQTLGGRNESELSDNILTLKRDLNPANTTIGRTSLVGCNLESNNPTNNPDSQYGKQVI
;
A
#
# COMPACT_ATOMS: atom_id res chain seq x y z
N MET A 1 4.99 -15.26 -36.29
CA MET A 1 4.90 -16.52 -35.52
C MET A 1 6.11 -16.64 -34.61
N ASP A 2 7.32 -16.54 -35.17
CA ASP A 2 8.58 -16.66 -34.44
C ASP A 2 8.73 -15.63 -33.30
N GLU A 3 8.40 -14.36 -33.54
CA GLU A 3 8.37 -13.34 -32.47
C GLU A 3 7.39 -13.67 -31.32
N LEU A 4 6.30 -14.38 -31.63
CA LEU A 4 5.29 -14.77 -30.64
C LEU A 4 5.81 -15.93 -29.78
N VAL A 5 6.53 -16.86 -30.40
CA VAL A 5 7.20 -17.98 -29.73
C VAL A 5 8.36 -17.47 -28.89
N ASP A 6 9.14 -16.51 -29.37
CA ASP A 6 10.23 -15.86 -28.63
C ASP A 6 9.71 -15.10 -27.39
N LYS A 7 8.58 -14.41 -27.50
CA LYS A 7 7.92 -13.79 -26.33
C LYS A 7 7.49 -14.83 -25.30
N VAL A 8 6.91 -15.95 -25.73
CA VAL A 8 6.54 -17.04 -24.80
C VAL A 8 7.76 -17.71 -24.20
N LYS A 9 8.85 -17.85 -24.96
CA LYS A 9 10.14 -18.36 -24.47
C LYS A 9 10.71 -17.43 -23.40
N GLN A 10 10.74 -16.12 -23.65
CA GLN A 10 11.20 -15.13 -22.67
C GLN A 10 10.36 -15.18 -21.38
N ILE A 11 9.04 -15.34 -21.48
CA ILE A 11 8.16 -15.51 -20.32
C ILE A 11 8.45 -16.84 -19.60
N ASN A 12 8.60 -17.94 -20.33
CA ASN A 12 8.93 -19.24 -19.73
C ASN A 12 10.31 -19.24 -19.07
N ASP A 13 11.31 -18.57 -19.64
CA ASP A 13 12.66 -18.47 -19.07
C ASP A 13 12.70 -17.55 -17.85
N THR A 14 11.81 -16.55 -17.80
CA THR A 14 11.70 -15.62 -16.66
C THR A 14 10.91 -16.21 -15.49
N TYR A 15 9.85 -16.98 -15.77
CA TYR A 15 8.88 -17.40 -14.75
C TYR A 15 8.75 -18.92 -14.58
N GLY A 16 9.19 -19.73 -15.55
CA GLY A 16 9.15 -21.19 -15.50
C GLY A 16 10.26 -21.75 -14.61
N ASN A 17 9.90 -22.56 -13.62
CA ASN A 17 10.82 -23.30 -12.76
C ASN A 17 10.14 -24.58 -12.23
N GLU A 18 10.86 -25.39 -11.47
CA GLU A 18 10.41 -26.68 -10.92
C GLU A 18 9.10 -26.61 -10.09
N ASN A 19 8.76 -25.43 -9.57
CA ASN A 19 7.57 -25.18 -8.76
C ASN A 19 6.46 -24.38 -9.51
N THR A 20 6.69 -24.02 -10.78
CA THR A 20 5.79 -23.18 -11.57
C THR A 20 5.55 -23.83 -12.93
N TYR A 21 4.34 -24.39 -13.13
CA TYR A 21 3.94 -24.97 -14.42
C TYR A 21 2.89 -24.07 -15.09
N PHE A 22 3.04 -23.87 -16.40
CA PHE A 22 2.01 -23.19 -17.19
C PHE A 22 0.90 -24.18 -17.51
N GLU A 23 -0.27 -24.00 -16.90
CA GLU A 23 -1.43 -24.87 -17.15
C GLU A 23 -2.07 -24.58 -18.52
N ARG A 24 -2.09 -23.31 -18.95
CA ARG A 24 -2.72 -22.88 -20.20
C ARG A 24 -2.08 -21.61 -20.77
N ILE A 25 -1.90 -21.58 -22.09
CA ILE A 25 -1.50 -20.40 -22.88
C ILE A 25 -2.65 -20.06 -23.82
N ALA A 26 -3.11 -18.80 -23.78
CA ALA A 26 -4.25 -18.36 -24.58
C ALA A 26 -3.85 -17.26 -25.57
N LEU A 27 -4.04 -17.49 -26.86
CA LEU A 27 -4.01 -16.46 -27.91
C LEU A 27 -5.37 -15.77 -27.95
N VAL A 28 -5.39 -14.45 -27.77
CA VAL A 28 -6.63 -13.65 -27.72
C VAL A 28 -6.47 -12.46 -28.66
N GLY A 29 -7.36 -12.32 -29.64
CA GLY A 29 -7.38 -11.23 -30.62
C GLY A 29 -8.78 -10.67 -30.82
N CYS A 30 -8.87 -9.39 -31.23
CA CYS A 30 -10.13 -8.65 -31.27
C CYS A 30 -10.96 -8.85 -32.56
N ASP A 31 -10.39 -9.47 -33.61
CA ASP A 31 -11.12 -9.85 -34.81
C ASP A 31 -11.58 -11.31 -34.73
N ALA A 32 -12.89 -11.53 -34.84
CA ALA A 32 -13.49 -12.86 -34.88
C ALA A 32 -13.00 -13.73 -36.07
N THR A 33 -12.28 -13.15 -37.03
CA THR A 33 -11.72 -13.82 -38.21
C THR A 33 -10.21 -14.11 -38.12
N SER A 34 -9.45 -13.55 -37.15
CA SER A 34 -7.97 -13.56 -37.23
C SER A 34 -7.23 -14.48 -36.26
N VAL A 35 -7.89 -15.08 -35.27
CA VAL A 35 -7.32 -16.24 -34.55
C VAL A 35 -7.80 -17.53 -35.24
N ASP A 36 -7.36 -17.72 -36.48
CA ASP A 36 -7.60 -18.94 -37.26
C ASP A 36 -7.19 -20.18 -36.42
N PRO A 37 -8.01 -21.23 -36.34
CA PRO A 37 -7.59 -22.54 -35.83
C PRO A 37 -6.23 -23.01 -36.39
N ILE A 38 -5.92 -22.67 -37.65
CA ILE A 38 -4.63 -22.93 -38.30
C ILE A 38 -3.50 -22.14 -37.63
N LEU A 39 -3.69 -20.86 -37.32
CA LEU A 39 -2.70 -20.04 -36.62
C LEU A 39 -2.41 -20.59 -35.21
N THR A 40 -3.47 -20.92 -34.47
CA THR A 40 -3.36 -21.46 -33.10
C THR A 40 -2.68 -22.82 -33.09
N LYS A 41 -3.01 -23.68 -34.05
CA LYS A 41 -2.39 -25.00 -34.22
C LYS A 41 -0.92 -24.89 -34.61
N ASN A 42 -0.57 -23.96 -35.50
CA ASN A 42 0.82 -23.70 -35.89
C ASN A 42 1.63 -23.12 -34.74
N PHE A 43 1.03 -22.23 -33.94
CA PHE A 43 1.64 -21.71 -32.72
C PHE A 43 1.86 -22.82 -31.69
N ALA A 44 0.87 -23.68 -31.47
CA ALA A 44 1.02 -24.82 -30.57
C ALA A 44 2.16 -25.76 -31.01
N LYS A 45 2.27 -25.99 -32.32
CA LYS A 45 3.36 -26.79 -32.90
C LYS A 45 4.73 -26.18 -32.67
N ALA A 46 4.86 -24.86 -32.86
CA ALA A 46 6.12 -24.15 -32.62
C ALA A 46 6.49 -24.13 -31.13
N VAL A 47 5.55 -23.79 -30.24
CA VAL A 47 5.80 -23.73 -28.79
C VAL A 47 6.17 -25.10 -28.21
N TYR A 48 5.45 -26.17 -28.56
CA TYR A 48 5.78 -27.52 -28.05
C TYR A 48 7.06 -28.11 -28.65
N GLY A 49 7.43 -27.66 -29.86
CA GLY A 49 8.67 -28.02 -30.54
C GLY A 49 9.89 -27.33 -29.93
N ASP A 50 9.79 -26.01 -29.72
CA ASP A 50 10.91 -25.14 -29.32
C ASP A 50 11.08 -25.03 -27.80
N ILE A 51 10.02 -25.33 -27.02
CA ILE A 51 10.00 -25.18 -25.56
C ILE A 51 9.39 -26.46 -24.93
N SER A 52 10.23 -27.48 -24.74
CA SER A 52 9.80 -28.81 -24.28
C SER A 52 9.10 -28.82 -22.91
N THR A 53 9.41 -27.88 -22.03
CA THR A 53 8.77 -27.72 -20.71
C THR A 53 7.29 -27.34 -20.80
N LEU A 54 6.85 -26.77 -21.92
CA LEU A 54 5.47 -26.34 -22.13
C LEU A 54 4.57 -27.42 -22.71
N ARG A 55 5.07 -28.65 -22.95
CA ARG A 55 4.26 -29.77 -23.47
C ARG A 55 3.10 -30.18 -22.54
N ASN A 56 3.16 -29.80 -21.27
CA ASN A 56 2.07 -30.00 -20.29
C ASN A 56 1.00 -28.89 -20.32
N ALA A 57 1.26 -27.77 -21.01
CA ALA A 57 0.35 -26.64 -21.09
C ALA A 57 -0.70 -26.84 -22.20
N GLN A 58 -1.95 -26.45 -21.97
CA GLN A 58 -2.96 -26.38 -23.03
C GLN A 58 -2.83 -25.07 -23.81
N ILE A 59 -2.84 -25.12 -25.14
CA ILE A 59 -2.81 -23.92 -25.99
C ILE A 59 -4.19 -23.70 -26.59
N THR A 60 -4.77 -22.53 -26.36
CA THR A 60 -6.11 -22.17 -26.88
C THR A 60 -6.04 -20.86 -27.65
N GLY A 61 -6.73 -20.76 -28.78
CA GLY A 61 -6.84 -19.52 -29.55
C GLY A 61 -8.30 -19.12 -29.70
N ARG A 62 -8.61 -17.82 -29.59
CA ARG A 62 -9.97 -17.29 -29.62
C ARG A 62 -10.02 -15.87 -30.20
N GLY A 63 -11.03 -15.62 -31.03
CA GLY A 63 -11.56 -14.27 -31.25
C GLY A 63 -12.60 -13.95 -30.18
N GLY A 64 -12.53 -12.78 -29.56
CA GLY A 64 -13.51 -12.36 -28.55
C GLY A 64 -13.18 -11.01 -27.91
N GLU A 65 -14.20 -10.32 -27.43
CA GLU A 65 -14.08 -9.03 -26.75
C GLU A 65 -13.68 -9.19 -25.29
N ILE A 66 -12.90 -8.23 -24.79
CA ILE A 66 -12.72 -7.99 -23.36
C ILE A 66 -13.62 -6.80 -23.01
N ASN A 67 -14.65 -7.06 -22.21
CA ASN A 67 -15.53 -6.03 -21.68
C ASN A 67 -14.76 -5.11 -20.72
N GLU A 68 -15.27 -3.91 -20.45
CA GLU A 68 -14.61 -2.92 -19.56
C GLU A 68 -14.36 -3.43 -18.13
N ASP A 69 -15.11 -4.44 -17.69
CA ASP A 69 -14.94 -5.12 -16.39
C ASP A 69 -13.91 -6.27 -16.41
N GLY A 70 -13.23 -6.48 -17.54
CA GLY A 70 -12.26 -7.55 -17.75
C GLY A 70 -12.87 -8.91 -18.09
N THR A 71 -14.20 -9.02 -18.21
CA THR A 71 -14.87 -10.26 -18.63
C THR A 71 -14.78 -10.46 -20.14
N LYS A 72 -14.88 -11.71 -20.62
CA LYS A 72 -14.64 -12.06 -22.03
C LYS A 72 -15.90 -12.60 -22.71
N THR A 73 -16.26 -12.04 -23.87
CA THR A 73 -17.47 -12.40 -24.65
C THR A 73 -17.08 -12.97 -26.01
N ILE A 74 -17.72 -14.07 -26.46
CA ILE A 74 -17.30 -14.85 -27.65
C ILE A 74 -18.53 -15.11 -28.56
N THR A 75 -18.33 -15.09 -29.89
CA THR A 75 -19.40 -15.20 -30.91
C THR A 75 -19.98 -16.61 -31.09
N ASP A 76 -19.17 -17.66 -30.99
CA ASP A 76 -19.57 -18.99 -31.52
C ASP A 76 -19.71 -20.09 -30.47
N GLY A 77 -19.74 -19.71 -29.19
CA GLY A 77 -20.00 -20.65 -28.08
C GLY A 77 -18.94 -21.75 -27.90
N ASN A 78 -17.92 -21.86 -28.75
CA ASN A 78 -16.94 -22.95 -28.78
C ASN A 78 -15.50 -22.44 -28.93
N LYS A 79 -14.54 -23.07 -28.26
CA LYS A 79 -13.09 -22.79 -28.38
C LYS A 79 -12.33 -24.06 -28.77
N LYS A 80 -11.25 -23.91 -29.53
CA LYS A 80 -10.29 -25.00 -29.83
C LYS A 80 -9.18 -25.04 -28.78
N VAL A 81 -8.88 -26.24 -28.30
CA VAL A 81 -7.83 -26.52 -27.33
C VAL A 81 -6.86 -27.54 -27.93
N TYR A 82 -5.59 -27.18 -27.97
CA TYR A 82 -4.49 -28.02 -28.43
C TYR A 82 -3.67 -28.47 -27.22
N SER A 83 -3.28 -29.74 -27.20
CA SER A 83 -2.41 -30.34 -26.17
C SER A 83 -1.41 -31.30 -26.82
N TRP A 84 -0.24 -31.48 -26.20
CA TRP A 84 0.73 -32.46 -26.65
C TRP A 84 0.26 -33.89 -26.36
N ASP A 85 0.33 -34.79 -27.34
CA ASP A 85 0.02 -36.22 -27.18
C ASP A 85 0.91 -37.05 -28.12
N GLU A 86 1.86 -37.80 -27.55
CA GLU A 86 2.85 -38.60 -28.30
C GLU A 86 2.23 -39.77 -29.08
N THR A 87 0.96 -40.08 -28.82
CA THR A 87 0.23 -41.16 -29.49
C THR A 87 -0.47 -40.72 -30.77
N VAL A 88 -0.48 -39.41 -31.08
CA VAL A 88 -1.15 -38.82 -32.25
C VAL A 88 -0.12 -38.39 -33.30
N GLN A 89 -0.37 -38.68 -34.58
CA GLN A 89 0.54 -38.32 -35.67
C GLN A 89 0.77 -36.79 -35.74
N GLY A 90 2.01 -36.36 -35.48
CA GLY A 90 2.37 -34.93 -35.38
C GLY A 90 2.33 -34.34 -33.95
N ASN A 91 2.10 -35.18 -32.93
CA ASN A 91 2.19 -34.92 -31.49
C ASN A 91 1.24 -33.83 -30.93
N ILE A 92 0.17 -33.48 -31.66
CA ILE A 92 -0.81 -32.46 -31.23
C ILE A 92 -2.21 -33.05 -31.30
N LYS A 93 -2.88 -33.09 -30.15
CA LYS A 93 -4.29 -33.46 -30.01
C LYS A 93 -5.16 -32.21 -29.94
N GLU A 94 -6.23 -32.20 -30.74
CA GLU A 94 -7.18 -31.09 -30.83
C GLU A 94 -8.52 -31.51 -30.22
N ARG A 95 -9.12 -30.64 -29.38
CA ARG A 95 -10.48 -30.81 -28.87
C ARG A 95 -11.25 -29.49 -28.88
N THR A 96 -12.57 -29.56 -29.06
CA THR A 96 -13.47 -28.40 -29.01
C THR A 96 -14.16 -28.37 -27.64
N GLU A 97 -14.18 -27.22 -26.96
CA GLU A 97 -14.87 -27.02 -25.67
C GLU A 97 -15.89 -25.87 -25.78
N THR A 98 -17.08 -26.04 -25.20
CA THR A 98 -18.11 -24.98 -25.15
C THR A 98 -17.79 -23.95 -24.05
N VAL A 99 -17.97 -22.65 -24.32
CA VAL A 99 -17.61 -21.54 -23.40
C VAL A 99 -18.80 -21.10 -22.54
N LYS A 100 -18.49 -20.56 -21.35
CA LYS A 100 -19.45 -20.23 -20.27
C LYS A 100 -20.33 -19.00 -20.53
N SER A 101 -19.97 -18.16 -21.51
CA SER A 101 -20.69 -16.96 -21.94
C SER A 101 -20.52 -16.80 -23.46
N TYR A 102 -21.63 -16.62 -24.19
CA TYR A 102 -21.65 -16.40 -25.63
C TYR A 102 -22.76 -15.41 -26.00
N SER A 103 -22.63 -14.71 -27.13
CA SER A 103 -23.62 -13.75 -27.64
C SER A 103 -23.82 -13.94 -29.15
N ASP A 104 -25.08 -14.00 -29.59
CA ASP A 104 -25.46 -14.13 -31.01
C ASP A 104 -25.20 -12.86 -31.83
N TYR A 105 -24.95 -11.74 -31.15
CA TYR A 105 -24.60 -10.46 -31.76
C TYR A 105 -23.38 -9.87 -31.05
N LEU A 106 -22.28 -9.76 -31.79
CA LEU A 106 -21.14 -8.95 -31.39
C LEU A 106 -21.31 -7.55 -31.96
N LYS A 107 -21.17 -6.54 -31.12
CA LYS A 107 -21.06 -5.16 -31.57
C LYS A 107 -19.59 -4.80 -31.57
N ASN A 108 -19.00 -4.72 -32.76
CA ASN A 108 -17.61 -4.34 -32.90
C ASN A 108 -17.36 -2.97 -32.21
N PRO A 109 -16.51 -2.88 -31.17
CA PRO A 109 -16.14 -1.60 -30.56
C PRO A 109 -15.16 -0.83 -31.47
N LEU A 110 -14.71 -1.45 -32.56
CA LEU A 110 -13.72 -0.97 -33.52
C LEU A 110 -14.28 -0.76 -34.94
N ASN A 111 -15.59 -0.92 -35.20
CA ASN A 111 -16.22 -0.50 -36.45
C ASN A 111 -17.53 0.26 -36.21
N ASP A 112 -17.43 1.56 -35.98
CA ASP A 112 -17.92 2.46 -37.03
C ASP A 112 -16.67 3.07 -37.69
N SER A 113 -16.50 2.75 -38.98
CA SER A 113 -15.43 3.16 -39.91
C SER A 113 -14.00 2.63 -39.73
N ALA A 114 -13.81 1.33 -39.95
CA ALA A 114 -12.58 0.77 -40.52
C ALA A 114 -12.96 -0.34 -41.51
N ALA A 115 -13.57 0.06 -42.62
CA ALA A 115 -13.49 -0.76 -43.82
C ALA A 115 -12.02 -0.85 -44.23
N GLU A 116 -11.57 -2.09 -44.42
CA GLU A 116 -10.26 -2.47 -44.94
C GLU A 116 -9.81 -1.53 -46.06
N THR A 117 -8.73 -0.81 -45.80
CA THR A 117 -7.65 -0.69 -46.77
C THR A 117 -6.34 -0.74 -46.00
N THR A 118 -5.80 -1.94 -45.82
CA THR A 118 -4.35 -2.11 -45.93
C THR A 118 -3.96 -1.87 -47.39
N HIS A 119 -4.11 -0.62 -47.82
CA HIS A 119 -3.23 -0.09 -48.82
C HIS A 119 -2.15 0.65 -48.04
N PRO A 120 -0.85 0.44 -48.35
CA PRO A 120 0.10 1.48 -48.00
C PRO A 120 -0.50 2.78 -48.55
N ILE A 121 -0.75 3.77 -47.69
CA ILE A 121 -0.95 5.12 -48.20
C ILE A 121 0.44 5.53 -48.70
N GLU A 122 0.79 5.05 -49.89
CA GLU A 122 1.37 5.95 -50.87
C GLU A 122 0.44 7.17 -50.88
N ALA A 123 1.04 8.33 -50.65
CA ALA A 123 0.35 9.61 -50.60
C ALA A 123 -0.79 9.63 -51.62
N THR A 124 -2.05 9.64 -51.15
CA THR A 124 -3.15 10.07 -52.01
C THR A 124 -2.78 11.48 -52.46
N PRO A 125 -2.58 11.72 -53.77
CA PRO A 125 -2.23 13.04 -54.24
C PRO A 125 -3.35 13.99 -53.83
N TYR A 126 -2.94 15.04 -53.16
CA TYR A 126 -3.73 16.20 -52.77
C TYR A 126 -4.76 16.55 -53.86
N GLN A 127 -6.05 16.35 -53.60
CA GLN A 127 -7.10 17.01 -54.36
C GLN A 127 -7.33 18.38 -53.72
N ASP A 128 -6.83 19.44 -54.37
CA ASP A 128 -7.11 20.86 -54.06
C ASP A 128 -8.63 21.18 -53.95
N ALA A 129 -9.51 20.27 -54.39
CA ALA A 129 -10.94 20.50 -54.58
C ALA A 129 -11.79 20.58 -53.29
N LEU A 130 -11.25 20.31 -52.10
CA LEU A 130 -12.03 20.31 -50.84
C LEU A 130 -11.97 21.64 -50.05
N LEU A 131 -11.34 22.68 -50.60
CA LEU A 131 -11.11 23.95 -49.91
C LEU A 131 -12.05 25.10 -50.30
N GLU A 132 -13.05 24.90 -51.16
CA GLU A 132 -13.89 26.01 -51.64
C GLU A 132 -15.35 25.92 -51.12
N ASN A 133 -15.71 26.91 -50.30
CA ASN A 133 -17.00 27.24 -49.65
C ASN A 133 -17.37 26.55 -48.32
N TRP A 134 -17.67 27.37 -47.30
CA TRP A 134 -18.18 26.96 -45.98
C TRP A 134 -19.42 26.07 -46.04
N LYS A 135 -20.23 26.16 -47.11
CA LYS A 135 -21.46 25.35 -47.29
C LYS A 135 -21.22 23.84 -47.36
N ASN A 136 -19.98 23.40 -47.61
CA ASN A 136 -19.64 21.99 -47.73
C ASN A 136 -19.05 21.40 -46.43
N TRP A 137 -18.77 22.22 -45.41
CA TRP A 137 -18.32 21.74 -44.11
C TRP A 137 -19.54 21.24 -43.33
N SER A 138 -19.51 20.00 -42.86
CA SER A 138 -20.66 19.42 -42.17
C SER A 138 -20.85 20.10 -40.80
N ASP A 139 -22.03 20.67 -40.55
CA ASP A 139 -22.37 21.25 -39.25
C ASP A 139 -22.29 20.20 -38.12
N ILE A 140 -21.96 20.64 -36.91
CA ILE A 140 -21.99 19.78 -35.71
C ILE A 140 -23.46 19.59 -35.33
N SER A 141 -23.94 18.34 -35.29
CA SER A 141 -25.35 18.07 -35.04
C SER A 141 -25.73 18.36 -33.58
N LYS A 142 -26.99 18.75 -33.35
CA LYS A 142 -27.51 18.99 -31.99
C LYS A 142 -27.43 17.73 -31.11
N GLU A 143 -27.57 16.56 -31.72
CA GLU A 143 -27.45 15.26 -31.07
C GLU A 143 -26.01 14.96 -30.61
N GLN A 144 -24.99 15.37 -31.38
CA GLN A 144 -23.58 15.30 -30.97
C GLN A 144 -23.30 16.21 -29.78
N LEU A 145 -23.90 17.41 -29.74
CA LEU A 145 -23.76 18.36 -28.62
C LEU A 145 -24.46 17.87 -27.34
N ASP A 146 -25.65 17.29 -27.46
CA ASP A 146 -26.41 16.76 -26.32
C ASP A 146 -25.71 15.54 -25.69
N LYS A 147 -25.05 14.70 -26.50
CA LYS A 147 -24.20 13.59 -26.02
C LYS A 147 -23.00 14.12 -25.21
N ILE A 148 -22.28 15.12 -25.75
CA ILE A 148 -21.13 15.76 -25.08
C ILE A 148 -21.54 16.45 -23.76
N ALA A 149 -22.70 17.12 -23.72
CA ALA A 149 -23.21 17.76 -22.52
C ALA A 149 -23.53 16.75 -21.39
N THR A 150 -23.97 15.54 -21.77
CA THR A 150 -24.29 14.46 -20.83
C THR A 150 -23.01 13.81 -20.26
N GLU A 151 -22.00 13.59 -21.11
CA GLU A 151 -20.70 13.01 -20.72
C GLU A 151 -19.84 13.98 -19.89
N SER A 152 -20.00 15.30 -20.07
CA SER A 152 -19.27 16.31 -19.28
C SER A 152 -19.75 16.45 -17.82
N GLN A 153 -20.95 15.99 -17.45
CA GLN A 153 -21.49 16.13 -16.08
C GLN A 153 -20.88 15.13 -15.07
N THR A 154 -20.23 14.06 -15.54
CA THR A 154 -19.61 13.01 -14.70
C THR A 154 -18.10 13.18 -14.52
N ALA A 155 -17.46 14.13 -15.24
CA ALA A 155 -16.02 14.39 -15.12
C ALA A 155 -15.70 15.32 -13.93
N LYS A 156 -15.02 14.80 -12.89
CA LYS A 156 -14.42 15.64 -11.84
C LYS A 156 -13.47 16.66 -12.48
N SER A 157 -13.78 17.96 -12.31
CA SER A 157 -13.02 19.08 -12.90
C SER A 157 -11.54 19.03 -12.53
N LYS A 158 -10.70 18.64 -13.49
CA LYS A 158 -9.25 18.79 -13.43
C LYS A 158 -8.92 20.22 -13.87
N LEU A 159 -8.14 20.95 -13.08
CA LEU A 159 -7.77 22.35 -13.36
C LEU A 159 -7.18 22.46 -14.78
N PHE A 160 -7.83 23.20 -15.68
CA PHE A 160 -7.28 23.54 -16.99
C PHE A 160 -6.29 24.69 -16.80
N TYR A 161 -5.06 24.54 -17.32
CA TYR A 161 -3.96 25.48 -17.04
C TYR A 161 -4.10 26.82 -17.78
N TYR A 162 -4.77 26.80 -18.93
CA TYR A 162 -5.04 27.99 -19.74
C TYR A 162 -6.43 28.54 -19.38
N ASP A 163 -6.60 29.85 -19.53
CA ASP A 163 -7.89 30.49 -19.27
C ASP A 163 -8.91 30.14 -20.37
N HIS A 164 -8.43 29.85 -21.59
CA HIS A 164 -9.27 29.38 -22.71
C HIS A 164 -8.48 28.54 -23.74
N GLN A 165 -9.16 27.67 -24.48
CA GLN A 165 -8.61 26.91 -25.61
C GLN A 165 -9.34 27.25 -26.91
N ILE A 166 -8.59 27.44 -28.00
CA ILE A 166 -9.15 27.57 -29.35
C ILE A 166 -8.69 26.37 -30.17
N ILE A 167 -9.63 25.61 -30.71
CA ILE A 167 -9.37 24.48 -31.60
C ILE A 167 -9.62 24.93 -33.02
N ILE A 168 -8.60 24.86 -33.88
CA ILE A 168 -8.70 25.15 -35.30
C ILE A 168 -8.91 23.83 -36.03
N GLN A 169 -10.12 23.60 -36.52
CA GLN A 169 -10.42 22.55 -37.49
C GLN A 169 -9.88 23.02 -38.85
N SER A 170 -8.76 22.44 -39.29
CA SER A 170 -7.99 22.96 -40.43
C SER A 170 -8.39 22.38 -41.79
N GLU A 171 -9.14 21.27 -41.83
CA GLU A 171 -9.68 20.65 -43.04
C GLU A 171 -11.06 20.02 -42.80
N ASN A 172 -11.80 19.81 -43.89
CA ASN A 172 -13.14 19.21 -43.86
C ASN A 172 -13.05 17.69 -43.99
N ASP A 173 -12.66 17.05 -42.89
CA ASP A 173 -12.58 15.59 -42.76
C ASP A 173 -13.25 15.15 -41.46
N ASP A 174 -13.98 14.03 -41.51
CA ASP A 174 -14.74 13.54 -40.37
C ASP A 174 -13.85 13.18 -39.16
N ASN A 175 -12.62 12.70 -39.37
CA ASN A 175 -11.69 12.40 -38.28
C ASN A 175 -11.16 13.69 -37.62
N VAL A 176 -10.90 14.72 -38.43
CA VAL A 176 -10.45 16.03 -37.96
C VAL A 176 -11.57 16.72 -37.19
N LYS A 177 -12.81 16.61 -37.67
CA LYS A 177 -14.02 17.12 -37.01
C LYS A 177 -14.28 16.40 -35.68
N ASN A 178 -14.29 15.07 -35.67
CA ASN A 178 -14.52 14.27 -34.46
C ASN A 178 -13.43 14.54 -33.41
N THR A 179 -12.16 14.63 -33.84
CA THR A 179 -11.06 15.02 -32.96
C THR A 179 -11.27 16.40 -32.32
N ALA A 180 -11.71 17.39 -33.09
CA ALA A 180 -11.99 18.72 -32.54
C ALA A 180 -13.14 18.69 -31.52
N LEU A 181 -14.17 17.87 -31.74
CA LEU A 181 -15.28 17.66 -30.81
C LEU A 181 -14.83 16.98 -29.50
N ASP A 182 -14.00 15.95 -29.58
CA ASP A 182 -13.47 15.25 -28.40
C ASP A 182 -12.58 16.16 -27.54
N MET A 183 -11.82 17.07 -28.18
CA MET A 183 -11.04 18.07 -27.46
C MET A 183 -11.94 19.11 -26.79
N PHE A 184 -13.04 19.52 -27.43
CA PHE A 184 -14.02 20.45 -26.88
C PHE A 184 -14.76 19.86 -25.68
N ALA A 185 -15.16 18.58 -25.76
CA ALA A 185 -15.85 17.86 -24.71
C ALA A 185 -15.07 17.78 -23.38
N LYS A 186 -13.74 17.90 -23.41
CA LYS A 186 -12.89 17.90 -22.20
C LYS A 186 -13.07 19.16 -21.35
N TYR A 187 -13.31 20.31 -21.98
CA TYR A 187 -13.45 21.62 -21.33
C TYR A 187 -14.47 22.51 -22.05
N PRO A 188 -15.75 22.11 -22.15
CA PRO A 188 -16.72 22.76 -23.03
C PRO A 188 -17.00 24.23 -22.65
N GLY A 189 -16.87 24.58 -21.37
CA GLY A 189 -17.03 25.96 -20.88
C GLY A 189 -15.82 26.88 -21.08
N GLN A 190 -14.68 26.36 -21.55
CA GLN A 190 -13.42 27.09 -21.74
C GLN A 190 -12.78 26.79 -23.11
N THR A 191 -13.56 26.28 -24.07
CA THR A 191 -13.06 25.90 -25.39
C THR A 191 -13.93 26.51 -26.49
N THR A 192 -13.30 26.94 -27.59
CA THR A 192 -13.95 27.42 -28.82
C THR A 192 -13.44 26.59 -30.00
N ILE A 193 -14.34 26.11 -30.87
CA ILE A 193 -13.97 25.50 -32.15
C ILE A 193 -14.14 26.53 -33.26
N VAL A 194 -13.10 26.67 -34.07
CA VAL A 194 -13.07 27.51 -35.27
C VAL A 194 -12.78 26.63 -36.48
N GLN A 195 -13.63 26.73 -37.50
CA GLN A 195 -13.36 26.16 -38.81
C GLN A 195 -12.61 27.21 -39.65
N MET A 196 -11.48 26.81 -40.21
CA MET A 196 -10.58 27.74 -40.88
C MET A 196 -10.19 27.25 -42.27
N GLN A 197 -10.45 28.08 -43.28
CA GLN A 197 -10.00 27.86 -44.65
C GLN A 197 -8.50 28.14 -44.81
N LYS A 198 -7.90 27.70 -45.92
CA LYS A 198 -6.47 27.85 -46.18
C LYS A 198 -6.03 29.31 -46.31
N ASP A 199 -6.90 30.16 -46.86
CA ASP A 199 -6.67 31.61 -47.00
C ASP A 199 -6.71 32.38 -45.66
N GLY A 200 -7.10 31.71 -44.57
CA GLY A 200 -7.19 32.27 -43.22
C GLY A 200 -8.56 32.83 -42.86
N THR A 201 -9.54 32.78 -43.76
CA THR A 201 -10.93 33.05 -43.41
C THR A 201 -11.43 31.97 -42.45
N TYR A 202 -12.18 32.37 -41.42
CA TYR A 202 -12.62 31.45 -40.39
C TYR A 202 -14.03 31.80 -39.88
N GLN A 203 -14.70 30.80 -39.33
CA GLN A 203 -15.97 30.95 -38.62
C GLN A 203 -15.91 30.23 -37.27
N THR A 204 -16.45 30.86 -36.23
CA THR A 204 -16.68 30.23 -34.93
C THR A 204 -17.86 29.26 -35.08
N THR A 205 -17.65 27.97 -34.83
CA THR A 205 -18.74 26.99 -34.95
C THR A 205 -19.31 26.57 -33.60
N GLN A 206 -18.49 26.57 -32.54
CA GLN A 206 -18.91 26.24 -31.17
C GLN A 206 -18.11 27.02 -30.13
N GLY A 207 -18.72 27.35 -29.01
CA GLY A 207 -18.08 28.03 -27.87
C GLY A 207 -18.10 29.55 -27.95
N THR A 208 -17.25 30.20 -27.15
CA THR A 208 -17.19 31.67 -27.01
C THR A 208 -16.64 32.32 -28.28
N GLU A 209 -17.28 33.39 -28.75
CA GLU A 209 -16.77 34.21 -29.86
C GLU A 209 -15.37 34.76 -29.57
N LEU A 210 -14.48 34.78 -30.57
CA LEU A 210 -13.06 35.10 -30.38
C LEU A 210 -12.81 36.44 -29.67
N ARG A 211 -13.59 37.47 -30.01
CA ARG A 211 -13.46 38.81 -29.42
C ARG A 211 -13.77 38.87 -27.91
N ASP A 212 -14.53 37.90 -27.42
CA ASP A 212 -15.03 37.83 -26.04
C ASP A 212 -14.17 36.89 -25.17
N ILE A 213 -13.15 36.24 -25.74
CA ILE A 213 -12.18 35.42 -25.02
C ILE A 213 -11.22 36.33 -24.24
N THR A 214 -10.84 35.92 -23.02
CA THR A 214 -9.87 36.64 -22.17
C THR A 214 -8.86 35.67 -21.55
N GLY A 215 -7.70 36.18 -21.13
CA GLY A 215 -6.65 35.43 -20.44
C GLY A 215 -5.63 34.76 -21.36
N LYS A 216 -4.90 33.79 -20.80
CA LYS A 216 -3.89 32.96 -21.46
C LYS A 216 -4.57 31.89 -22.30
N ILE A 217 -4.25 31.87 -23.59
CA ILE A 217 -4.91 30.99 -24.56
C ILE A 217 -3.96 29.90 -25.04
N LYS A 218 -4.49 28.68 -25.11
CA LYS A 218 -3.91 27.59 -25.91
C LYS A 218 -4.61 27.51 -27.26
N VAL A 219 -3.85 27.47 -28.35
CA VAL A 219 -4.39 27.17 -29.68
C VAL A 219 -4.01 25.75 -30.07
N SER A 220 -4.98 24.93 -30.46
CA SER A 220 -4.78 23.58 -30.96
C SER A 220 -5.17 23.49 -32.42
N VAL A 221 -4.23 23.16 -33.31
CA VAL A 221 -4.49 23.02 -34.76
C VAL A 221 -4.69 21.55 -35.06
N VAL A 222 -5.88 21.17 -35.51
CA VAL A 222 -6.23 19.77 -35.82
C VAL A 222 -6.27 19.58 -37.33
N GLY A 223 -5.49 18.63 -37.83
CA GLY A 223 -5.44 18.26 -39.24
C GLY A 223 -4.47 17.10 -39.48
N PHE A 224 -4.49 16.53 -40.67
CA PHE A 224 -3.52 15.50 -41.05
C PHE A 224 -2.16 16.13 -41.37
N GLY A 225 -1.12 15.56 -40.77
CA GLY A 225 0.26 15.82 -41.18
C GLY A 225 0.58 15.02 -42.45
N ARG A 226 1.11 15.69 -43.47
CA ARG A 226 1.44 15.10 -44.77
C ARG A 226 2.81 15.57 -45.24
N LYS A 227 3.56 14.72 -45.94
CA LYS A 227 4.80 15.10 -46.62
C LYS A 227 4.47 15.50 -48.06
N GLY A 228 4.78 16.73 -48.45
CA GLY A 228 4.59 17.21 -49.83
C GLY A 228 5.62 16.62 -50.79
N GLU A 229 5.38 16.75 -52.09
CA GLU A 229 6.23 16.21 -53.18
C GLU A 229 7.72 16.64 -53.08
N ASN A 230 7.99 17.83 -52.53
CA ASN A 230 9.34 18.37 -52.36
C ASN A 230 10.01 17.93 -51.03
N GLY A 231 9.41 16.97 -50.32
CA GLY A 231 9.88 16.49 -49.01
C GLY A 231 9.49 17.37 -47.81
N ASN A 232 8.85 18.51 -48.02
CA ASN A 232 8.42 19.42 -46.94
C ASN A 232 7.15 18.94 -46.23
N HIS A 233 7.15 18.93 -44.89
CA HIS A 233 5.98 18.59 -44.07
C HIS A 233 4.92 19.71 -44.11
N LYS A 234 3.64 19.32 -44.12
CA LYS A 234 2.45 20.18 -44.06
C LYS A 234 1.47 19.67 -43.00
N LEU A 235 0.68 20.56 -42.39
CA LEU A 235 -0.43 20.22 -41.49
C LEU A 235 -1.74 20.80 -42.03
N GLY A 236 -2.76 19.97 -42.28
CA GLY A 236 -4.02 20.44 -42.87
C GLY A 236 -3.81 21.12 -44.22
N GLY A 237 -2.87 20.62 -45.02
CA GLY A 237 -2.50 21.19 -46.32
C GLY A 237 -1.67 22.48 -46.27
N ARG A 238 -1.30 22.98 -45.08
CA ARG A 238 -0.55 24.23 -44.87
C ARG A 238 0.92 24.00 -44.60
N SER A 239 1.76 24.85 -45.17
CA SER A 239 3.17 25.03 -44.79
C SER A 239 3.30 25.80 -43.46
N PRO A 240 4.50 25.84 -42.83
CA PRO A 240 4.72 26.67 -41.64
C PRO A 240 4.41 28.16 -41.84
N ASP A 241 4.62 28.69 -43.05
CA ASP A 241 4.34 30.09 -43.38
C ASP A 241 2.85 30.37 -43.52
N GLU A 242 2.12 29.49 -44.21
CA GLU A 242 0.66 29.58 -44.34
C GLU A 242 -0.02 29.43 -42.97
N LEU A 243 0.39 28.44 -42.17
CA LEU A 243 -0.16 28.24 -40.84
C LEU A 243 0.13 29.43 -39.90
N LYS A 244 1.33 30.01 -40.00
CA LYS A 244 1.65 31.24 -39.27
C LYS A 244 0.72 32.39 -39.68
N ALA A 245 0.55 32.63 -40.98
CA ALA A 245 -0.34 33.68 -41.47
C ALA A 245 -1.78 33.48 -40.95
N ASN A 246 -2.26 32.24 -40.93
CA ASN A 246 -3.56 31.90 -40.39
C ASN A 246 -3.69 32.16 -38.88
N ILE A 247 -2.70 31.76 -38.06
CA ILE A 247 -2.72 32.02 -36.61
C ILE A 247 -2.59 33.51 -36.31
N VAL A 248 -1.79 34.25 -37.11
CA VAL A 248 -1.71 35.71 -37.01
C VAL A 248 -3.06 36.36 -37.32
N GLY A 249 -3.76 35.91 -38.36
CA GLY A 249 -5.11 36.37 -38.69
C GLY A 249 -6.12 36.06 -37.59
N LEU A 250 -6.07 34.87 -37.00
CA LEU A 250 -6.90 34.51 -35.84
C LEU A 250 -6.59 35.37 -34.62
N ASN A 251 -5.32 35.69 -34.37
CA ASN A 251 -4.90 36.56 -33.27
C ASN A 251 -5.41 38.01 -33.43
N GLN A 252 -5.66 38.47 -34.66
CA GLN A 252 -6.29 39.78 -34.92
C GLN A 252 -7.78 39.81 -34.55
N GLY A 253 -8.45 38.65 -34.55
CA GLY A 253 -9.83 38.50 -34.09
C GLY A 253 -10.00 38.44 -32.57
N LEU A 254 -8.90 38.27 -31.82
CA LEU A 254 -8.86 38.30 -30.36
C LEU A 254 -8.72 39.73 -29.85
N ASN A 255 -9.06 39.97 -28.57
CA ASN A 255 -8.84 41.27 -27.94
C ASN A 255 -7.39 41.39 -27.42
N PRO A 256 -6.49 42.13 -28.10
CA PRO A 256 -5.07 42.14 -27.79
C PRO A 256 -4.73 42.76 -26.42
N ARG A 257 -5.70 43.44 -25.76
CA ARG A 257 -5.52 43.99 -24.41
C ARG A 257 -5.76 42.98 -23.31
N THR A 258 -6.51 41.93 -23.59
CA THR A 258 -6.98 40.97 -22.57
C THR A 258 -6.59 39.53 -22.88
N THR A 259 -6.02 39.25 -24.06
CA THR A 259 -5.63 37.90 -24.49
C THR A 259 -4.16 37.77 -24.84
N THR A 260 -3.57 36.62 -24.58
CA THR A 260 -2.26 36.24 -25.12
C THR A 260 -2.25 34.77 -25.48
N ILE A 261 -1.84 34.44 -26.71
CA ILE A 261 -1.62 33.05 -27.13
C ILE A 261 -0.27 32.59 -26.57
N GLU A 262 -0.28 31.74 -25.54
CA GLU A 262 0.94 31.31 -24.84
C GLU A 262 1.53 30.03 -25.45
N HIS A 263 0.67 29.14 -25.96
CA HIS A 263 1.02 27.83 -26.48
C HIS A 263 0.23 27.47 -27.74
N VAL A 264 0.92 26.88 -28.73
CA VAL A 264 0.30 26.28 -29.91
C VAL A 264 0.59 24.77 -29.93
N ASP A 265 -0.45 23.96 -30.00
CA ASP A 265 -0.38 22.50 -30.03
C ASP A 265 -0.78 22.01 -31.43
N LEU A 266 0.16 21.36 -32.13
CA LEU A 266 -0.06 20.87 -33.48
C LEU A 266 -0.52 19.40 -33.42
N VAL A 267 -1.81 19.19 -33.60
CA VAL A 267 -2.49 17.89 -33.48
C VAL A 267 -2.58 17.26 -34.86
N GLY A 268 -1.52 16.54 -35.24
CA GLY A 268 -1.43 15.81 -36.50
C GLY A 268 -0.20 14.90 -36.56
N CYS A 269 -0.34 13.75 -37.22
CA CYS A 269 0.69 12.70 -37.31
C CYS A 269 1.97 13.18 -38.02
N ASN A 270 3.14 12.71 -37.57
CA ASN A 270 4.44 12.88 -38.24
C ASN A 270 4.79 14.35 -38.59
N THR A 271 4.47 15.26 -37.68
CA THR A 271 4.77 16.70 -37.83
C THR A 271 6.15 17.08 -37.28
N SER A 272 6.79 16.20 -36.50
CA SER A 272 8.24 16.19 -36.27
C SER A 272 8.81 14.89 -36.85
N SER A 273 9.71 14.95 -37.82
CA SER A 273 10.33 13.72 -38.35
C SER A 273 10.99 12.91 -37.24
N ASP A 274 11.08 11.62 -37.51
CA ASP A 274 11.71 10.61 -36.70
C ASP A 274 13.08 11.07 -36.16
N ASN A 275 13.20 10.94 -34.83
CA ASN A 275 14.41 10.95 -34.03
C ASN A 275 15.34 12.20 -34.09
N PRO A 276 15.48 12.99 -33.01
CA PRO A 276 16.39 14.14 -32.95
C PRO A 276 17.90 13.78 -32.97
N THR A 277 18.26 12.53 -33.26
CA THR A 277 19.65 12.07 -33.41
C THR A 277 20.13 11.92 -34.86
N ASP A 278 19.25 11.84 -35.87
CA ASP A 278 19.68 11.36 -37.20
C ASP A 278 19.32 12.24 -38.43
N ASN A 279 18.62 13.38 -38.30
CA ASN A 279 18.44 14.28 -39.45
C ASN A 279 18.19 15.76 -39.07
N ASN A 280 18.98 16.70 -39.61
CA ASN A 280 18.87 18.15 -39.38
C ASN A 280 17.76 18.84 -40.21
N ASP A 281 17.07 18.16 -41.12
CA ASP A 281 16.17 18.80 -42.10
C ASP A 281 14.68 18.83 -41.71
N SER A 282 14.32 18.28 -40.55
CA SER A 282 12.95 18.23 -40.07
C SER A 282 12.68 19.21 -38.95
N ASN A 283 11.92 20.26 -39.27
CA ASN A 283 11.77 21.41 -38.38
C ASN A 283 10.39 22.08 -38.55
N TYR A 284 9.28 21.33 -38.72
CA TYR A 284 7.95 21.97 -38.87
C TYR A 284 7.57 22.75 -37.61
N GLY A 285 7.60 22.12 -36.42
CA GLY A 285 7.35 22.77 -35.13
C GLY A 285 8.32 23.92 -34.82
N THR A 286 9.62 23.71 -35.07
CA THR A 286 10.65 24.76 -34.96
C THR A 286 10.34 25.95 -35.86
N LYS A 287 10.04 25.74 -37.16
CA LYS A 287 9.76 26.81 -38.14
C LYS A 287 8.47 27.56 -37.79
N VAL A 288 7.44 26.87 -37.29
CA VAL A 288 6.20 27.51 -36.81
C VAL A 288 6.51 28.38 -35.57
N LEU A 289 7.24 27.87 -34.58
CA LEU A 289 7.61 28.65 -33.38
C LEU A 289 8.49 29.87 -33.71
N GLN A 290 9.50 29.72 -34.58
CA GLN A 290 10.33 30.85 -35.04
C GLN A 290 9.49 32.00 -35.57
N LYS A 291 8.42 31.66 -36.29
CA LYS A 291 7.57 32.64 -36.99
C LYS A 291 6.46 33.20 -36.09
N LEU A 292 5.99 32.44 -35.10
CA LEU A 292 4.94 32.87 -34.15
C LEU A 292 5.47 33.58 -32.90
N TRP A 293 6.75 33.41 -32.58
CA TRP A 293 7.36 34.07 -31.41
C TRP A 293 7.18 35.60 -31.43
N GLN A 294 7.18 36.21 -32.62
CA GLN A 294 6.98 37.65 -32.82
C GLN A 294 5.62 38.17 -32.34
N ILE A 295 4.61 37.30 -32.19
CA ILE A 295 3.28 37.66 -31.70
C ILE A 295 3.00 37.14 -30.27
N GLY A 296 4.05 36.74 -29.54
CA GLY A 296 3.95 36.37 -28.12
C GLY A 296 3.80 34.87 -27.84
N VAL A 297 3.81 34.01 -28.86
CA VAL A 297 3.77 32.55 -28.67
C VAL A 297 5.12 32.07 -28.14
N THR A 298 5.11 31.41 -26.97
CA THR A 298 6.36 31.03 -26.29
C THR A 298 6.75 29.56 -26.49
N THR A 299 5.79 28.71 -26.83
CA THR A 299 5.98 27.26 -26.96
C THR A 299 5.12 26.67 -28.08
N VAL A 300 5.65 25.66 -28.79
CA VAL A 300 4.92 24.86 -29.79
C VAL A 300 5.11 23.37 -29.48
N GLY A 301 4.02 22.63 -29.30
CA GLY A 301 4.05 21.16 -29.17
C GLY A 301 3.78 20.48 -30.52
N THR A 302 4.54 19.44 -30.85
CA THR A 302 4.32 18.61 -32.05
C THR A 302 4.45 17.13 -31.73
N GLU A 303 3.75 16.30 -32.49
CA GLU A 303 3.79 14.84 -32.35
C GLU A 303 4.69 14.25 -33.45
N SER A 304 5.63 13.38 -33.06
CA SER A 304 6.59 12.72 -33.97
C SER A 304 6.06 11.44 -34.58
N THR A 305 4.91 10.96 -34.12
CA THR A 305 4.34 9.70 -34.57
C THR A 305 2.83 9.79 -34.80
N HIS A 306 2.17 8.69 -35.15
CA HIS A 306 0.71 8.68 -35.40
C HIS A 306 -0.08 9.02 -34.12
N THR A 307 -1.10 9.87 -34.23
CA THR A 307 -1.85 10.43 -33.08
C THR A 307 -3.36 10.29 -33.27
N ALA A 308 -4.09 9.92 -32.20
CA ALA A 308 -5.56 9.90 -32.13
C ALA A 308 -6.05 10.43 -30.77
N VAL A 309 -7.16 11.19 -30.76
CA VAL A 309 -7.53 12.03 -29.61
C VAL A 309 -8.51 11.40 -28.61
N ASP A 310 -9.22 10.34 -28.99
CA ASP A 310 -10.15 9.64 -28.10
C ASP A 310 -9.43 8.69 -27.08
N VAL A 311 -8.10 8.72 -27.09
CA VAL A 311 -7.26 7.98 -26.13
C VAL A 311 -6.08 8.80 -25.61
N GLY A 312 -5.78 10.00 -26.14
CA GLY A 312 -4.55 10.71 -25.76
C GLY A 312 -3.29 9.87 -25.99
N ALA A 313 -3.35 9.01 -27.02
CA ALA A 313 -2.37 8.00 -27.32
C ALA A 313 -1.61 8.28 -28.62
N SER A 314 -0.32 7.98 -28.60
CA SER A 314 0.60 8.04 -29.73
C SER A 314 1.15 6.64 -30.03
N ASN A 315 1.44 6.33 -31.29
CA ASN A 315 1.92 5.01 -31.71
C ASN A 315 3.39 5.08 -32.17
N THR A 316 4.30 4.22 -31.71
CA THR A 316 5.69 4.13 -32.21
C THR A 316 5.82 3.09 -33.34
N GLU A 317 6.99 2.97 -33.98
CA GLU A 317 7.24 2.05 -35.12
C GLU A 317 6.87 0.56 -34.86
N GLU A 318 6.61 0.16 -33.61
CA GLU A 318 6.13 -1.18 -33.22
C GLU A 318 4.58 -1.35 -33.18
N GLY A 319 3.80 -0.34 -33.58
CA GLY A 319 2.36 -0.50 -33.87
C GLY A 319 1.39 -0.50 -32.67
N SER A 320 1.82 -0.12 -31.45
CA SER A 320 0.96 -0.06 -30.26
C SER A 320 0.66 1.38 -29.78
N TRP A 321 -0.63 1.70 -29.57
CA TRP A 321 -1.10 3.00 -29.05
C TRP A 321 -0.80 3.17 -27.56
N ARG A 322 -0.07 4.23 -27.17
CA ARG A 322 0.34 4.50 -25.77
C ARG A 322 -0.12 5.87 -25.29
N ARG A 323 -0.74 5.94 -24.10
CA ARG A 323 -1.18 7.22 -23.48
C ARG A 323 -0.02 7.94 -22.78
N LYS A 324 0.11 9.25 -23.01
CA LYS A 324 1.18 10.11 -22.41
C LYS A 324 2.60 9.58 -22.68
N ASP A 325 2.83 9.00 -23.84
CA ASP A 325 4.16 8.63 -24.26
C ASP A 325 4.97 9.91 -24.50
N GLY A 326 5.84 10.23 -23.56
CA GLY A 326 6.62 11.44 -23.63
C GLY A 326 7.59 11.47 -24.81
N ILE A 327 7.92 10.31 -25.38
CA ILE A 327 8.90 10.15 -26.46
C ILE A 327 8.28 10.56 -27.80
N ALA A 328 6.96 10.41 -27.93
CA ALA A 328 6.22 10.75 -29.13
C ALA A 328 5.86 12.24 -29.25
N LYS A 329 5.97 13.02 -28.16
CA LYS A 329 5.68 14.45 -28.15
C LYS A 329 6.94 15.28 -27.94
N THR A 330 7.24 16.15 -28.89
CA THR A 330 8.31 17.15 -28.77
C THR A 330 7.72 18.51 -28.45
N VAL A 331 8.21 19.15 -27.39
CA VAL A 331 7.84 20.54 -27.07
C VAL A 331 9.00 21.47 -27.40
N TYR A 332 8.79 22.35 -28.37
CA TYR A 332 9.70 23.43 -28.70
C TYR A 332 9.39 24.66 -27.85
N SER A 333 10.43 25.31 -27.35
CA SER A 333 10.32 26.51 -26.53
C SER A 333 11.46 27.47 -26.85
N VAL A 334 11.24 28.77 -26.70
CA VAL A 334 12.32 29.75 -26.81
C VAL A 334 12.99 29.87 -25.44
N ASN A 335 14.29 29.54 -25.37
CA ASN A 335 15.06 29.70 -24.15
C ASN A 335 15.42 31.17 -23.88
N ALA A 336 15.97 31.45 -22.71
CA ALA A 336 16.31 32.81 -22.30
C ALA A 336 17.38 33.53 -23.17
N ARG A 337 17.96 32.86 -24.17
CA ARG A 337 18.90 33.44 -25.16
C ARG A 337 18.23 33.79 -26.50
N GLY A 338 16.91 33.56 -26.64
CA GLY A 338 16.20 33.71 -27.92
C GLY A 338 16.35 32.51 -28.85
N ASN A 339 17.00 31.43 -28.40
CA ASN A 339 17.20 30.22 -29.20
C ASN A 339 16.06 29.22 -28.95
N ILE A 340 15.60 28.54 -30.00
CA ILE A 340 14.64 27.45 -29.84
C ILE A 340 15.34 26.21 -29.29
N VAL A 341 14.76 25.63 -28.25
CA VAL A 341 15.16 24.37 -27.63
C VAL A 341 13.98 23.41 -27.65
N SER A 342 14.27 22.13 -27.86
CA SER A 342 13.29 21.04 -27.78
C SER A 342 13.38 20.30 -26.45
N LYS A 343 12.26 19.73 -26.01
CA LYS A 343 12.17 18.80 -24.89
C LYS A 343 11.39 17.57 -25.33
N VAL A 344 11.90 16.40 -24.98
CA VAL A 344 11.22 15.10 -25.12
C VAL A 344 11.12 14.50 -23.71
N TYR A 345 9.98 13.94 -23.37
CA TYR A 345 9.72 13.39 -22.04
C TYR A 345 9.94 11.86 -22.07
N SER A 346 10.50 11.23 -21.04
CA SER A 346 10.45 9.77 -20.91
C SER A 346 10.07 9.40 -19.47
N ASP A 347 9.69 8.13 -19.27
CA ASP A 347 9.39 7.57 -17.94
C ASP A 347 10.61 7.60 -16.98
N GLU A 348 11.81 7.87 -17.52
CA GLU A 348 13.07 8.01 -16.79
C GLU A 348 13.52 9.48 -16.58
N GLY A 349 12.79 10.47 -17.12
CA GLY A 349 13.07 11.90 -16.97
C GLY A 349 13.07 12.69 -18.29
N VAL A 350 13.36 13.99 -18.22
CA VAL A 350 13.39 14.91 -19.38
C VAL A 350 14.76 14.84 -20.06
N SER A 351 14.81 14.53 -21.37
CA SER A 351 16.04 14.65 -22.14
C SER A 351 16.17 16.07 -22.73
N HIS A 352 17.32 16.69 -22.50
CA HIS A 352 17.69 17.98 -23.09
C HIS A 352 18.81 17.75 -24.09
N ASN A 353 18.56 17.95 -25.37
CA ASN A 353 19.61 17.88 -26.38
C ASN A 353 20.39 19.20 -26.38
N THR A 354 21.54 19.22 -25.71
CA THR A 354 22.56 20.26 -25.89
C THR A 354 23.83 19.58 -26.38
N GLN A 355 24.16 19.76 -27.65
CA GLN A 355 25.50 19.44 -28.17
C GLN A 355 26.55 20.14 -27.29
N THR A 356 27.53 19.38 -26.79
CA THR A 356 28.72 19.90 -26.10
C THR A 356 29.96 19.76 -26.98
N PRO A 357 30.92 20.67 -26.84
CA PRO A 357 32.30 20.23 -26.63
C PRO A 357 32.97 20.85 -25.39
N ASN A 358 33.87 20.07 -24.79
CA ASN A 358 34.82 20.33 -23.70
C ASN A 358 35.30 21.79 -23.45
N GLU A 359 34.61 22.52 -22.56
CA GLU A 359 35.19 23.62 -21.77
C GLU A 359 34.58 23.58 -20.35
N THR A 360 35.28 24.12 -19.33
CA THR A 360 34.75 24.19 -17.96
C THR A 360 33.38 24.87 -17.96
N ARG A 361 32.33 24.17 -17.48
CA ARG A 361 30.92 24.65 -17.44
C ARG A 361 30.75 26.08 -16.89
N TYR A 362 31.69 26.55 -16.07
CA TYR A 362 31.71 27.91 -15.53
C TYR A 362 33.07 28.53 -15.81
N LYS A 363 33.06 29.74 -16.37
CA LYS A 363 34.24 30.56 -16.64
C LYS A 363 34.83 31.14 -15.35
N SER A 364 34.05 31.31 -14.29
CA SER A 364 34.54 31.81 -12.98
C SER A 364 33.94 31.10 -11.77
N ASN A 365 34.71 31.04 -10.67
CA ASN A 365 34.28 30.54 -9.37
C ASN A 365 34.52 31.58 -8.26
N ILE A 366 33.45 31.99 -7.58
CA ILE A 366 33.53 32.84 -6.39
C ILE A 366 33.33 31.93 -5.17
N ILE A 367 34.34 31.81 -4.32
CA ILE A 367 34.33 30.96 -3.13
C ILE A 367 34.23 31.87 -1.90
N VAL A 368 33.13 31.79 -1.18
CA VAL A 368 32.89 32.58 0.03
C VAL A 368 33.27 31.73 1.23
N GLN A 369 34.25 32.20 1.99
CA GLN A 369 34.65 31.58 3.25
C GLN A 369 33.77 32.16 4.38
N ASN A 370 32.73 31.43 4.81
CA ASN A 370 31.74 31.96 5.77
C ASN A 370 32.21 31.99 7.23
N SER A 371 33.30 31.32 7.60
CA SER A 371 33.86 31.37 8.95
C SER A 371 35.39 31.37 8.95
N SER A 372 35.99 31.60 10.13
CA SER A 372 37.44 31.45 10.33
C SER A 372 37.82 30.04 10.81
N ASP A 373 36.88 29.10 10.80
CA ASP A 373 37.12 27.72 11.21
C ASP A 373 38.13 27.02 10.29
N LYS A 374 39.00 26.19 10.86
CA LYS A 374 40.12 25.57 10.13
C LYS A 374 39.62 24.68 8.97
N ASP A 375 38.49 24.00 9.15
CA ASP A 375 37.96 23.07 8.13
C ASP A 375 37.28 23.87 7.01
N VAL A 376 36.62 24.97 7.34
CA VAL A 376 36.05 25.91 6.37
C VAL A 376 37.14 26.61 5.56
N VAL A 377 38.22 27.05 6.21
CA VAL A 377 39.41 27.62 5.54
C VAL A 377 40.07 26.58 4.63
N GLY A 378 40.26 25.35 5.11
CA GLY A 378 40.82 24.25 4.33
C GLY A 378 39.97 23.92 3.10
N ALA A 379 38.66 23.82 3.26
CA ALA A 379 37.72 23.56 2.19
C ALA A 379 37.68 24.69 1.14
N ALA A 380 37.70 25.96 1.58
CA ALA A 380 37.74 27.11 0.67
C ALA A 380 39.01 27.12 -0.17
N ASN A 381 40.17 26.85 0.45
CA ASN A 381 41.44 26.75 -0.26
C ASN A 381 41.47 25.57 -1.24
N ALA A 382 41.01 24.38 -0.84
CA ALA A 382 40.98 23.22 -1.72
C ALA A 382 40.09 23.46 -2.97
N LEU A 383 38.96 24.16 -2.82
CA LEU A 383 38.11 24.54 -3.96
C LEU A 383 38.80 25.54 -4.89
N PHE A 384 39.63 26.44 -4.36
CA PHE A 384 40.39 27.41 -5.14
C PHE A 384 41.52 26.71 -5.91
N GLU A 385 42.32 25.87 -5.25
CA GLU A 385 43.47 25.17 -5.86
C GLU A 385 43.06 24.21 -6.98
N LYS A 386 41.80 23.78 -6.99
CA LYS A 386 41.27 22.99 -8.11
C LYS A 386 41.22 23.76 -9.43
N HIS A 387 40.97 25.07 -9.37
CA HIS A 387 40.91 25.94 -10.54
C HIS A 387 41.43 27.36 -10.20
N PRO A 388 42.73 27.52 -9.94
CA PRO A 388 43.29 28.77 -9.38
C PRO A 388 43.18 29.95 -10.36
N ASP A 389 43.30 29.69 -11.66
CA ASP A 389 43.29 30.73 -12.71
C ASP A 389 41.90 31.32 -12.98
N ASN A 390 40.84 30.74 -12.40
CA ASN A 390 39.47 31.19 -12.60
C ASN A 390 38.65 31.30 -11.30
N SER A 391 39.33 31.26 -10.16
CA SER A 391 38.70 31.29 -8.84
C SER A 391 39.16 32.50 -8.02
N ILE A 392 38.28 33.00 -7.15
CA ILE A 392 38.65 33.90 -6.05
C ILE A 392 38.10 33.37 -4.73
N ILE A 393 38.81 33.62 -3.64
CA ILE A 393 38.29 33.43 -2.28
C ILE A 393 37.96 34.80 -1.71
N VAL A 394 36.73 34.96 -1.23
CA VAL A 394 36.24 36.20 -0.61
C VAL A 394 35.65 35.91 0.77
N LYS A 395 35.63 36.93 1.63
CA LYS A 395 35.02 36.90 2.96
C LYS A 395 34.27 38.19 3.22
N PHE A 396 33.18 38.10 3.97
CA PHE A 396 32.44 39.27 4.46
C PHE A 396 33.01 39.70 5.82
N GLY A 397 33.53 40.93 5.89
CA GLY A 397 34.01 41.56 7.12
C GLY A 397 32.89 42.29 7.89
N GLN A 398 33.27 43.12 8.87
CA GLN A 398 32.32 43.98 9.57
C GLN A 398 31.53 44.85 8.57
N ASN A 399 30.25 45.08 8.85
CA ASN A 399 29.31 45.82 7.99
C ASN A 399 29.12 45.23 6.58
N ASN A 400 29.23 43.90 6.41
CA ASN A 400 29.08 43.19 5.14
C ASN A 400 30.03 43.67 4.02
N ARG A 401 31.16 44.30 4.37
CA ARG A 401 32.17 44.69 3.38
C ARG A 401 32.84 43.43 2.82
N LEU A 402 32.86 43.31 1.50
CA LEU A 402 33.53 42.21 0.83
C LEU A 402 35.05 42.42 0.83
N VAL A 403 35.78 41.38 1.22
CA VAL A 403 37.25 41.34 1.22
C VAL A 403 37.70 40.13 0.42
N THR A 404 38.57 40.34 -0.57
CA THR A 404 39.22 39.24 -1.29
C THR A 404 40.36 38.72 -0.43
N LEU A 405 40.38 37.41 -0.18
CA LEU A 405 41.43 36.74 0.59
C LEU A 405 42.49 36.12 -0.34
N LYS A 406 42.08 35.72 -1.55
CA LYS A 406 42.96 35.05 -2.52
C LYS A 406 42.43 35.25 -3.94
N GLY A 407 43.35 35.42 -4.90
CA GLY A 407 43.02 35.63 -6.32
C GLY A 407 42.74 37.10 -6.69
N GLU A 408 43.30 38.07 -5.97
CA GLU A 408 43.04 39.51 -6.19
C GLU A 408 43.30 40.01 -7.61
N ALA A 409 44.21 39.38 -8.36
CA ALA A 409 44.50 39.71 -9.75
C ALA A 409 43.42 39.24 -10.74
N TYR A 410 42.51 38.34 -10.32
CA TYR A 410 41.46 37.79 -11.16
C TYR A 410 40.12 38.45 -10.89
N ILE A 411 39.53 39.04 -11.94
CA ILE A 411 38.18 39.59 -11.89
C ILE A 411 37.22 38.53 -12.46
N PRO A 412 36.23 38.04 -11.68
CA PRO A 412 35.25 37.09 -12.19
C PRO A 412 34.53 37.61 -13.44
N THR A 413 34.50 36.80 -14.51
CA THR A 413 33.77 37.09 -15.74
C THR A 413 32.99 35.88 -16.28
N GLY A 414 31.97 36.13 -17.11
CA GLY A 414 31.20 35.10 -17.81
C GLY A 414 30.35 34.21 -16.90
N ASP A 415 30.00 33.01 -17.38
CA ASP A 415 29.17 32.07 -16.62
C ASP A 415 29.86 31.68 -15.29
N THR A 416 29.26 32.07 -14.17
CA THR A 416 29.92 32.09 -12.86
C THR A 416 29.19 31.22 -11.84
N ARG A 417 29.95 30.53 -10.98
CA ARG A 417 29.43 29.77 -9.84
C ARG A 417 29.86 30.39 -8.52
N ILE A 418 28.91 30.55 -7.60
CA ILE A 418 29.17 30.95 -6.21
C ILE A 418 29.16 29.70 -5.30
N ASN A 419 30.13 29.58 -4.41
CA ASN A 419 30.18 28.55 -3.36
C ASN A 419 30.18 29.23 -1.99
N LEU A 420 29.11 29.08 -1.22
CA LEU A 420 29.03 29.52 0.17
C LEU A 420 29.54 28.39 1.06
N VAL A 421 30.77 28.50 1.56
CA VAL A 421 31.48 27.41 2.27
C VAL A 421 31.40 27.63 3.77
N GLY A 422 30.77 26.69 4.48
CA GLY A 422 30.60 26.74 5.92
C GLY A 422 30.05 25.43 6.48
N HIS A 423 30.10 25.29 7.80
CA HIS A 423 29.40 24.20 8.47
C HIS A 423 27.89 24.31 8.27
N GLY A 424 27.21 23.18 8.07
CA GLY A 424 25.76 23.13 7.85
C GLY A 424 24.94 23.88 8.90
N LYS A 425 25.26 23.63 10.18
CA LYS A 425 24.66 24.31 11.34
C LYS A 425 24.87 25.82 11.28
N ASN A 426 26.07 26.27 10.93
CA ASN A 426 26.44 27.70 10.89
C ASN A 426 25.76 28.42 9.74
N LEU A 427 25.66 27.79 8.56
CA LEU A 427 24.87 28.33 7.44
C LEU A 427 23.37 28.41 7.81
N THR A 428 22.88 27.46 8.59
CA THR A 428 21.50 27.45 9.08
C THR A 428 21.24 28.56 10.10
N GLN A 429 22.16 28.71 11.06
CA GLN A 429 22.10 29.76 12.07
C GLN A 429 22.25 31.16 11.47
N GLU A 430 23.12 31.31 10.47
CA GLU A 430 23.25 32.56 9.71
C GLU A 430 21.92 32.90 9.00
N GLY A 431 21.20 31.87 8.57
CA GLY A 431 19.82 31.98 8.07
C GLY A 431 19.74 32.34 6.59
N ALA A 432 18.65 31.88 5.96
CA ALA A 432 18.39 32.05 4.53
C ALA A 432 18.46 33.50 4.05
N GLN A 433 17.91 34.44 4.82
CA GLN A 433 17.84 35.84 4.45
C GLN A 433 19.22 36.52 4.47
N ALA A 434 20.01 36.32 5.53
CA ALA A 434 21.35 36.91 5.61
C ALA A 434 22.29 36.34 4.54
N LEU A 435 22.19 35.04 4.24
CA LEU A 435 22.91 34.43 3.13
C LEU A 435 22.47 35.01 1.78
N ALA A 436 21.18 35.26 1.59
CA ALA A 436 20.66 35.87 0.36
C ALA A 436 21.14 37.32 0.19
N ASP A 437 21.26 38.07 1.29
CA ASP A 437 21.83 39.42 1.27
C ASP A 437 23.32 39.41 0.88
N LYS A 438 24.09 38.41 1.32
CA LYS A 438 25.47 38.19 0.84
C LYS A 438 25.52 37.91 -0.66
N VAL A 439 24.61 37.06 -1.18
CA VAL A 439 24.51 36.80 -2.63
C VAL A 439 24.17 38.09 -3.39
N LYS A 440 23.27 38.92 -2.86
CA LYS A 440 22.92 40.21 -3.45
C LYS A 440 24.14 41.13 -3.56
N ILE A 441 24.95 41.21 -2.50
CA ILE A 441 26.21 42.00 -2.51
C ILE A 441 27.21 41.44 -3.54
N LEU A 442 27.35 40.11 -3.66
CA LEU A 442 28.20 39.50 -4.68
C LEU A 442 27.71 39.81 -6.09
N HIS A 443 26.39 39.78 -6.30
CA HIS A 443 25.79 40.16 -7.58
C HIS A 443 25.98 41.65 -7.87
N GLN A 444 25.89 42.54 -6.88
CA GLN A 444 26.18 43.96 -7.07
C GLN A 444 27.66 44.23 -7.35
N SER A 445 28.56 43.42 -6.77
CA SER A 445 30.01 43.61 -6.91
C SER A 445 30.55 43.05 -8.23
N TYR A 446 29.98 41.95 -8.74
CA TYR A 446 30.51 41.22 -9.88
C TYR A 446 29.50 40.97 -11.00
N GLY A 447 28.22 41.28 -10.81
CA GLY A 447 27.12 40.90 -11.71
C GLY A 447 27.18 41.54 -13.10
N ASP A 448 27.74 42.74 -13.22
CA ASP A 448 27.88 43.40 -14.54
C ASP A 448 28.83 42.64 -15.47
N ASN A 449 29.81 41.93 -14.90
CA ASN A 449 30.83 41.17 -15.63
C ASN A 449 30.53 39.66 -15.65
N THR A 450 29.56 39.19 -14.85
CA THR A 450 29.30 37.76 -14.63
C THR A 450 27.85 37.38 -14.88
N ASN A 451 27.66 36.18 -15.39
CA ASN A 451 26.36 35.52 -15.47
C ASN A 451 26.31 34.45 -14.38
N ILE A 452 25.80 34.79 -13.19
CA ILE A 452 25.74 33.83 -12.09
C ILE A 452 24.75 32.71 -12.45
N LYS A 453 25.28 31.53 -12.76
CA LYS A 453 24.52 30.35 -13.19
C LYS A 453 24.17 29.41 -12.06
N ARG A 454 24.99 29.37 -11.01
CA ARG A 454 24.78 28.45 -9.88
C ARG A 454 25.30 29.02 -8.56
N ILE A 455 24.55 28.82 -7.49
CA ILE A 455 24.90 29.17 -6.12
C ILE A 455 24.80 27.89 -5.27
N ALA A 456 25.91 27.47 -4.67
CA ALA A 456 25.97 26.24 -3.89
C ALA A 456 26.16 26.53 -2.40
N LEU A 457 25.27 25.97 -1.57
CA LEU A 457 25.51 25.81 -0.14
C LEU A 457 26.45 24.61 0.07
N VAL A 458 27.67 24.89 0.54
CA VAL A 458 28.75 23.92 0.68
C VAL A 458 28.93 23.61 2.17
N GLY A 459 28.05 22.73 2.69
CA GLY A 459 27.99 22.25 4.07
C GLY A 459 27.01 21.06 4.23
N CYS A 460 27.13 20.27 5.30
CA CYS A 460 26.26 19.12 5.58
C CYS A 460 24.82 19.54 5.88
N ASN A 461 23.83 18.70 5.58
CA ASN A 461 22.42 18.90 5.99
C ASN A 461 21.83 20.31 5.73
N THR A 462 22.32 21.00 4.69
CA THR A 462 21.76 22.28 4.21
C THR A 462 20.38 22.13 3.57
N ASP A 463 19.95 20.87 3.35
CA ASP A 463 18.58 20.49 3.01
C ASP A 463 18.24 19.14 3.69
N SER A 464 17.45 19.13 4.76
CA SER A 464 17.02 17.93 5.49
C SER A 464 15.56 18.02 5.92
N ILE A 465 14.97 16.91 6.37
CA ILE A 465 13.56 16.87 6.82
C ILE A 465 13.28 17.88 7.94
N ASN A 466 14.28 18.15 8.79
CA ASN A 466 14.18 19.08 9.91
C ASN A 466 14.81 20.47 9.60
N ASN A 467 15.29 20.69 8.38
CA ASN A 467 15.97 21.94 7.99
C ASN A 467 15.75 22.27 6.52
N ALA A 468 14.89 23.25 6.25
CA ALA A 468 14.54 23.72 4.91
C ALA A 468 15.46 24.84 4.37
N LEU A 469 16.65 25.04 4.95
CA LEU A 469 17.54 26.17 4.63
C LEU A 469 17.72 26.39 3.12
N ALA A 470 18.00 25.34 2.33
CA ALA A 470 18.18 25.49 0.88
C ALA A 470 16.93 26.05 0.17
N TRP A 471 15.74 25.58 0.55
CA TRP A 471 14.46 26.06 0.01
C TRP A 471 14.18 27.51 0.41
N ASP A 472 14.41 27.84 1.67
CA ASP A 472 14.20 29.19 2.20
C ASP A 472 15.19 30.18 1.58
N PHE A 473 16.45 29.77 1.47
CA PHE A 473 17.51 30.52 0.81
C PHE A 473 17.19 30.75 -0.65
N ALA A 474 16.68 29.74 -1.36
CA ALA A 474 16.26 29.90 -2.75
C ALA A 474 15.11 30.91 -2.90
N ARG A 475 14.09 30.82 -2.05
CA ARG A 475 12.99 31.79 -2.02
C ARG A 475 13.50 33.21 -1.75
N ALA A 476 14.41 33.37 -0.79
CA ALA A 476 15.00 34.66 -0.45
C ALA A 476 15.85 35.24 -1.59
N VAL A 477 16.74 34.45 -2.21
CA VAL A 477 17.59 34.90 -3.32
C VAL A 477 16.75 35.37 -4.52
N TYR A 478 15.77 34.57 -4.95
CA TYR A 478 14.94 34.92 -6.11
C TYR A 478 13.99 36.10 -5.86
N SER A 479 13.61 36.33 -4.60
CA SER A 479 12.78 37.48 -4.21
C SER A 479 13.63 38.76 -4.09
N ASN A 480 14.77 38.68 -3.43
CA ASN A 480 15.62 39.85 -3.12
C ASN A 480 16.48 40.29 -4.29
N THR A 481 16.81 39.35 -5.20
CA THR A 481 17.61 39.60 -6.40
C THR A 481 16.95 38.91 -7.60
N PRO A 482 15.87 39.46 -8.18
CA PRO A 482 15.10 38.81 -9.25
C PRO A 482 15.92 38.49 -10.51
N MET A 483 17.02 39.21 -10.76
CA MET A 483 17.96 38.92 -11.85
C MET A 483 18.61 37.53 -11.74
N LEU A 484 18.63 36.95 -10.54
CA LEU A 484 19.16 35.61 -10.27
C LEU A 484 18.12 34.50 -10.42
N LYS A 485 16.89 34.78 -10.88
CA LYS A 485 15.87 33.74 -11.17
C LYS A 485 16.31 32.70 -12.21
N ASN A 486 17.39 32.97 -12.94
CA ASN A 486 17.99 32.04 -13.89
C ASN A 486 19.18 31.25 -13.32
N ALA A 487 19.56 31.50 -12.06
CA ALA A 487 20.60 30.76 -11.36
C ALA A 487 20.01 29.52 -10.69
N GLU A 488 20.74 28.42 -10.66
CA GLU A 488 20.39 27.24 -9.86
C GLU A 488 20.93 27.37 -8.44
N ILE A 489 20.16 26.90 -7.45
CA ILE A 489 20.59 26.86 -6.05
C ILE A 489 20.71 25.42 -5.60
N THR A 490 21.82 25.04 -4.97
CA THR A 490 22.03 23.64 -4.55
C THR A 490 22.31 23.51 -3.07
N GLY A 491 21.64 22.54 -2.42
CA GLY A 491 21.87 22.12 -1.03
C GLY A 491 22.27 20.65 -0.92
N ARG A 492 22.60 20.21 0.29
CA ARG A 492 23.06 18.83 0.61
C ARG A 492 22.25 18.22 1.74
N ARG A 493 21.87 16.96 1.56
CA ARG A 493 21.27 16.10 2.59
C ARG A 493 22.23 14.99 2.97
N GLY A 494 22.58 14.90 4.25
CA GLY A 494 23.61 13.99 4.75
C GLY A 494 24.99 14.63 4.87
N ASP A 495 25.94 13.82 5.34
CA ASP A 495 27.31 14.24 5.61
C ASP A 495 28.08 14.60 4.33
N PHE A 496 28.92 15.62 4.45
CA PHE A 496 29.57 16.27 3.33
C PHE A 496 30.98 16.77 3.70
N GLN A 497 31.94 16.53 2.79
CA GLN A 497 33.28 17.10 2.88
C GLN A 497 33.76 17.65 1.54
N VAL A 498 34.69 18.60 1.62
CA VAL A 498 35.57 18.98 0.51
C VAL A 498 36.91 18.29 0.73
N ASN A 499 37.33 17.47 -0.21
CA ASN A 499 38.62 16.78 -0.18
C ASN A 499 39.76 17.78 -0.45
N THR A 500 40.99 17.39 -0.14
CA THR A 500 42.19 18.21 -0.38
C THR A 500 42.42 18.60 -1.85
N ASP A 501 41.93 17.79 -2.80
CA ASP A 501 41.97 18.06 -4.24
C ASP A 501 40.81 18.96 -4.75
N GLY A 502 40.02 19.52 -3.83
CA GLY A 502 38.85 20.35 -4.14
C GLY A 502 37.65 19.58 -4.69
N THR A 503 37.69 18.25 -4.73
CA THR A 503 36.51 17.45 -5.03
C THR A 503 35.56 17.40 -3.84
N LYS A 504 34.27 17.22 -4.13
CA LYS A 504 33.18 17.29 -3.17
C LYS A 504 32.61 15.90 -2.96
N THR A 505 32.66 15.38 -1.74
CA THR A 505 32.29 14.00 -1.40
C THR A 505 31.11 14.00 -0.43
N MET A 506 30.11 13.17 -0.71
CA MET A 506 29.00 12.90 0.22
C MET A 506 29.17 11.52 0.85
N ALA A 507 28.64 11.33 2.07
CA ALA A 507 28.49 10.00 2.64
C ALA A 507 27.54 9.13 1.80
N LYS A 508 27.62 7.81 2.00
CA LYS A 508 26.69 6.83 1.40
C LYS A 508 25.26 7.24 1.74
N ASN A 509 24.37 7.26 0.75
CA ASN A 509 22.98 7.75 0.82
C ASN A 509 22.80 9.29 0.89
N GLY A 510 23.88 10.06 0.86
CA GLY A 510 23.80 11.52 0.75
C GLY A 510 23.13 11.98 -0.55
N LYS A 511 22.22 12.95 -0.44
CA LYS A 511 21.49 13.51 -1.60
C LYS A 511 21.94 14.94 -1.89
N LYS A 512 21.84 15.34 -3.15
CA LYS A 512 22.00 16.72 -3.58
C LYS A 512 20.66 17.22 -4.10
N ILE A 513 20.20 18.34 -3.56
CA ILE A 513 19.01 19.03 -4.08
C ILE A 513 19.45 20.15 -5.02
N ILE A 514 18.71 20.33 -6.10
CA ILE A 514 18.87 21.43 -7.06
C ILE A 514 17.53 22.15 -7.10
N LEU A 515 17.56 23.46 -6.86
CA LEU A 515 16.41 24.34 -6.76
C LEU A 515 16.49 25.41 -7.83
N GLN A 516 15.38 25.63 -8.53
CA GLN A 516 15.29 26.60 -9.62
C GLN A 516 14.00 27.40 -9.50
N TRP A 517 14.02 28.66 -9.95
CA TRP A 517 12.79 29.43 -10.08
C TRP A 517 12.01 28.93 -11.29
N ASN A 518 10.83 28.38 -11.05
CA ASN A 518 9.92 28.00 -12.11
C ASN A 518 9.11 29.22 -12.52
N HIS A 519 9.50 29.86 -13.62
CA HIS A 519 8.80 31.03 -14.18
C HIS A 519 7.34 30.74 -14.55
N TYR A 520 6.99 29.48 -14.85
CA TYR A 520 5.65 29.03 -15.21
C TYR A 520 4.73 28.81 -13.99
N LEU A 521 5.29 28.37 -12.85
CA LEU A 521 4.56 28.16 -11.59
C LEU A 521 4.68 29.35 -10.62
N GLY A 522 5.49 30.36 -10.96
CA GLY A 522 5.73 31.53 -10.11
C GLY A 522 6.33 31.20 -8.73
N ARG A 523 7.02 30.06 -8.62
CA ARG A 523 7.56 29.55 -7.34
C ARG A 523 8.85 28.77 -7.54
N VAL A 524 9.56 28.52 -6.44
CA VAL A 524 10.72 27.63 -6.43
C VAL A 524 10.26 26.18 -6.62
N VAL A 525 10.96 25.45 -7.49
CA VAL A 525 10.83 24.00 -7.65
C VAL A 525 12.17 23.34 -7.39
N GLY A 526 12.14 22.05 -7.06
CA GLY A 526 13.33 21.32 -6.67
C GLY A 526 13.35 19.89 -7.17
N GLU A 527 14.54 19.43 -7.55
CA GLU A 527 14.84 18.04 -7.90
C GLU A 527 15.93 17.50 -6.96
N THR A 528 15.85 16.20 -6.63
CA THR A 528 16.84 15.53 -5.77
C THR A 528 17.57 14.49 -6.59
N GLU A 529 18.90 14.62 -6.68
CA GLU A 529 19.79 13.66 -7.34
C GLU A 529 20.69 12.93 -6.33
N ASN A 530 21.13 11.74 -6.69
CA ASN A 530 22.20 11.06 -5.97
C ASN A 530 23.52 11.82 -6.17
N ALA A 531 24.38 11.83 -5.15
CA ALA A 531 25.67 12.49 -5.25
C ALA A 531 26.56 11.79 -6.29
N ARG A 532 27.19 12.56 -7.17
CA ARG A 532 28.12 12.04 -8.20
C ARG A 532 29.38 11.37 -7.63
N ARG A 533 29.78 11.71 -6.40
CA ARG A 533 30.91 11.13 -5.68
C ARG A 533 30.48 10.80 -4.26
N VAL A 534 30.48 9.51 -3.95
CA VAL A 534 30.07 8.95 -2.67
C VAL A 534 31.26 8.18 -2.10
N ALA A 535 31.70 8.55 -0.90
CA ALA A 535 32.76 7.85 -0.17
C ALA A 535 32.65 8.16 1.33
N LYS A 536 33.48 7.53 2.16
CA LYS A 536 33.54 7.82 3.60
C LYS A 536 33.88 9.30 3.82
N VAL A 537 33.02 10.01 4.53
CA VAL A 537 33.30 11.35 5.06
C VAL A 537 34.09 11.20 6.36
N LEU A 538 35.21 11.91 6.47
CA LEU A 538 36.12 11.87 7.61
C LEU A 538 35.68 12.90 8.66
N ASP A 539 35.60 12.50 9.93
CA ASP A 539 35.04 13.35 10.99
C ASP A 539 35.79 14.68 11.24
N GLY A 540 37.03 14.82 10.74
CA GLY A 540 37.80 16.08 10.76
C GLY A 540 37.83 16.88 9.44
N PHE A 541 37.05 16.47 8.43
CA PHE A 541 36.84 17.21 7.17
C PHE A 541 35.35 17.46 6.89
N LYS A 542 34.50 17.07 7.84
CA LYS A 542 33.05 17.13 7.75
C LYS A 542 32.60 18.57 7.98
N LEU A 543 31.98 19.17 6.97
CA LEU A 543 31.45 20.54 7.04
C LEU A 543 30.07 20.55 7.73
N GLY A 544 29.99 19.96 8.92
CA GLY A 544 28.78 19.81 9.72
C GLY A 544 28.85 18.71 10.79
N GLY A 545 30.04 18.47 11.34
CA GLY A 545 30.15 17.92 12.69
C GLY A 545 29.78 18.99 13.72
N PRO A 546 29.58 18.62 15.00
CA PRO A 546 29.43 19.62 16.04
C PRO A 546 30.61 20.61 16.02
N ASP A 547 30.38 21.84 16.48
CA ASP A 547 31.46 22.80 16.72
C ASP A 547 32.61 22.09 17.47
N ALA A 548 33.85 22.57 17.34
CA ALA A 548 34.94 22.07 18.19
C ALA A 548 34.60 22.15 19.70
N GLU A 549 33.54 22.86 20.07
CA GLU A 549 32.95 22.92 21.41
C GLU A 549 31.90 21.82 21.73
N GLU A 550 31.26 21.18 20.74
CA GLU A 550 30.10 20.28 20.89
C GLU A 550 30.35 18.81 20.51
N LEU A 551 31.61 18.37 20.31
CA LEU A 551 31.90 16.94 20.24
C LEU A 551 31.36 16.26 21.51
N SER A 552 30.58 15.18 21.37
CA SER A 552 30.22 14.35 22.52
C SER A 552 31.49 13.99 23.29
N GLU A 553 31.43 13.82 24.60
CA GLU A 553 32.61 13.48 25.41
C GLU A 553 33.38 12.28 24.83
N ASN A 554 32.65 11.33 24.23
CA ASN A 554 33.21 10.19 23.50
C ASN A 554 34.02 10.62 22.27
N ASN A 555 33.53 11.53 21.44
CA ASN A 555 34.28 12.01 20.28
C ASN A 555 35.50 12.85 20.68
N LYS A 556 35.38 13.71 21.72
CA LYS A 556 36.53 14.46 22.27
C LYS A 556 37.61 13.51 22.77
N TYR A 557 37.21 12.47 23.50
CA TYR A 557 38.09 11.44 23.98
C TYR A 557 38.78 10.71 22.81
N ILE A 558 38.03 10.28 21.79
CA ILE A 558 38.56 9.56 20.62
C ILE A 558 39.54 10.42 19.80
N GLU A 559 39.30 11.72 19.68
CA GLU A 559 40.22 12.65 19.01
C GLU A 559 41.52 12.86 19.79
N GLY A 560 41.47 12.78 21.12
CA GLY A 560 42.64 12.83 21.99
C GLY A 560 43.48 11.55 22.00
N LEU A 561 42.98 10.44 21.45
CA LEU A 561 43.71 9.16 21.42
C LEU A 561 44.89 9.21 20.42
N PRO A 562 46.01 8.53 20.73
CA PRO A 562 47.11 8.40 19.79
C PRO A 562 46.70 7.63 18.53
N LYS A 563 47.44 7.83 17.42
CA LYS A 563 47.16 7.12 16.15
C LYS A 563 47.26 5.59 16.27
N THR A 564 48.11 5.11 17.18
CA THR A 564 48.28 3.70 17.53
C THR A 564 48.08 3.57 19.03
N LEU A 565 47.13 2.75 19.44
CA LEU A 565 46.81 2.49 20.83
C LEU A 565 47.80 1.49 21.44
N THR A 566 47.96 1.55 22.76
CA THR A 566 48.79 0.64 23.55
C THR A 566 48.06 0.22 24.82
N ASP A 567 48.71 -0.56 25.68
CA ASP A 567 48.22 -0.89 27.02
C ASP A 567 48.08 0.35 27.92
N GLN A 568 48.55 1.53 27.50
CA GLN A 568 48.29 2.80 28.18
C GLN A 568 46.85 3.27 28.04
N GLU A 569 46.22 3.05 26.88
CA GLU A 569 44.84 3.46 26.60
C GLU A 569 43.84 2.30 26.75
N VAL A 570 44.28 1.06 26.56
CA VAL A 570 43.42 -0.14 26.54
C VAL A 570 43.69 -1.00 27.76
N ASP A 571 42.63 -1.44 28.47
CA ASP A 571 42.78 -2.43 29.54
C ASP A 571 42.83 -3.86 28.98
N VAL A 572 44.04 -4.29 28.62
CA VAL A 572 44.30 -5.63 28.06
C VAL A 572 44.21 -6.77 29.07
N LYS A 573 44.34 -6.46 30.37
CA LYS A 573 44.42 -7.49 31.41
C LYS A 573 43.06 -8.13 31.66
N ASN A 574 42.00 -7.35 31.50
CA ASN A 574 40.61 -7.79 31.73
C ASN A 574 39.77 -7.53 30.47
N PRO A 575 39.85 -8.42 29.45
CA PRO A 575 38.92 -8.36 28.32
C PRO A 575 37.48 -8.38 28.83
N ILE A 576 36.65 -7.47 28.32
CA ILE A 576 35.21 -7.42 28.65
C ILE A 576 34.38 -8.41 27.82
N GLY A 577 34.98 -8.98 26.78
CA GLY A 577 34.39 -10.04 25.96
C GLY A 577 35.44 -10.70 25.08
N SER A 578 35.18 -11.94 24.69
CA SER A 578 36.06 -12.73 23.82
C SER A 578 35.21 -13.51 22.82
N GLY A 579 35.52 -13.36 21.54
CA GLY A 579 34.99 -14.18 20.45
C GLY A 579 36.09 -15.02 19.79
N THR A 580 35.69 -15.79 18.78
CA THR A 580 36.61 -16.63 18.00
C THR A 580 37.71 -15.82 17.33
N PHE A 581 37.38 -14.65 16.77
CA PHE A 581 38.30 -13.82 15.99
C PHE A 581 38.83 -12.59 16.73
N LYS A 582 38.12 -12.13 17.77
CA LYS A 582 38.32 -10.81 18.38
C LYS A 582 38.23 -10.84 19.89
N PHE A 583 38.86 -9.86 20.53
CA PHE A 583 38.67 -9.52 21.93
C PHE A 583 38.04 -8.13 22.04
N ALA A 584 37.15 -7.96 23.01
CA ALA A 584 36.61 -6.67 23.39
C ALA A 584 37.31 -6.19 24.67
N TYR A 585 37.84 -4.97 24.64
CA TYR A 585 38.54 -4.36 25.76
C TYR A 585 37.87 -3.05 26.19
N SER A 586 38.00 -2.71 27.47
CA SER A 586 37.62 -1.38 27.95
C SER A 586 38.68 -0.34 27.56
N LEU A 587 38.23 0.87 27.25
CA LEU A 587 39.11 2.03 27.09
C LEU A 587 39.28 2.77 28.42
N LYS A 588 40.53 3.03 28.81
CA LYS A 588 40.88 3.69 30.06
C LYS A 588 40.49 5.16 30.01
N GLY A 589 39.72 5.62 31.00
CA GLY A 589 39.24 7.00 31.06
C GLY A 589 37.98 7.27 30.22
N ASN A 590 37.40 6.26 29.55
CA ASN A 590 36.06 6.38 28.98
C ASN A 590 35.26 5.06 29.10
N PRO A 591 34.33 4.96 30.06
CA PRO A 591 33.56 3.75 30.29
C PRO A 591 32.46 3.49 29.24
N ASN A 592 32.13 4.47 28.38
CA ASN A 592 31.08 4.36 27.37
C ASN A 592 31.59 3.81 26.03
N LEU A 593 32.89 3.52 25.91
CA LEU A 593 33.51 3.02 24.70
C LEU A 593 34.21 1.68 24.96
N ALA A 594 34.23 0.85 23.91
CA ALA A 594 34.97 -0.41 23.90
C ALA A 594 35.86 -0.47 22.66
N PHE A 595 37.03 -1.08 22.80
CA PHE A 595 37.93 -1.37 21.68
C PHE A 595 37.83 -2.85 21.32
N ILE A 596 37.36 -3.12 20.10
CA ILE A 596 37.27 -4.48 19.55
C ILE A 596 38.53 -4.73 18.74
N ALA A 597 39.41 -5.60 19.25
CA ALA A 597 40.69 -5.92 18.64
C ALA A 597 40.66 -7.31 17.99
N LEU A 598 41.14 -7.40 16.76
CA LEU A 598 41.37 -8.66 16.07
C LEU A 598 42.52 -9.42 16.75
N ARG A 599 42.37 -10.75 16.89
CA ARG A 599 43.46 -11.60 17.35
C ARG A 599 44.58 -11.64 16.29
N PRO A 600 45.85 -11.74 16.69
CA PRO A 600 47.00 -11.58 15.80
C PRO A 600 47.07 -12.61 14.67
N GLU A 601 46.44 -13.77 14.83
CA GLU A 601 46.38 -14.85 13.84
C GLU A 601 45.40 -14.63 12.67
N PHE A 602 44.56 -13.58 12.70
CA PHE A 602 43.54 -13.32 11.67
C PHE A 602 43.85 -12.11 10.79
N LYS A 603 43.27 -12.10 9.59
CA LYS A 603 43.49 -11.06 8.58
C LYS A 603 42.61 -9.84 8.83
N ILE A 604 43.14 -8.64 8.57
CA ILE A 604 42.39 -7.37 8.68
C ILE A 604 41.13 -7.32 7.80
N SER A 605 41.07 -8.15 6.74
CA SER A 605 39.88 -8.29 5.89
C SER A 605 38.66 -8.79 6.68
N GLU A 606 38.85 -9.65 7.69
CA GLU A 606 37.77 -10.13 8.57
C GLU A 606 37.08 -8.96 9.30
N LEU A 607 37.90 -8.06 9.85
CA LEU A 607 37.44 -6.87 10.55
C LEU A 607 36.76 -5.86 9.61
N THR A 608 37.23 -5.79 8.36
CA THR A 608 36.63 -4.92 7.34
C THR A 608 35.25 -5.44 6.93
N GLY A 609 35.13 -6.75 6.69
CA GLY A 609 33.86 -7.39 6.35
C GLY A 609 32.82 -7.27 7.47
N GLU A 610 33.20 -7.50 8.72
CA GLU A 610 32.28 -7.34 9.85
C GLU A 610 31.75 -5.90 9.99
N ILE A 611 32.63 -4.89 9.84
CA ILE A 611 32.19 -3.48 9.88
C ILE A 611 31.21 -3.19 8.74
N GLU A 612 31.38 -3.81 7.58
CA GLU A 612 30.43 -3.70 6.46
C GLU A 612 29.11 -4.41 6.76
N PHE A 613 29.14 -5.59 7.37
CA PHE A 613 27.95 -6.32 7.80
C PHE A 613 27.17 -5.58 8.89
N LEU A 614 27.84 -5.03 9.90
CA LEU A 614 27.18 -4.21 10.94
C LEU A 614 26.50 -2.98 10.32
N LYS A 615 27.16 -2.29 9.39
CA LYS A 615 26.55 -1.18 8.65
C LYS A 615 25.38 -1.62 7.77
N ALA A 616 25.47 -2.79 7.15
CA ALA A 616 24.39 -3.34 6.35
C ALA A 616 23.12 -3.55 7.17
N LEU A 617 23.29 -4.07 8.39
CA LEU A 617 22.19 -4.26 9.33
C LEU A 617 21.65 -2.91 9.83
N ASP A 618 22.53 -1.96 10.17
CA ASP A 618 22.14 -0.60 10.56
C ASP A 618 21.34 0.13 9.46
N ASP A 619 21.77 0.02 8.19
CA ASP A 619 21.05 0.55 7.01
C ASP A 619 19.64 -0.05 6.85
N LEU A 620 19.41 -1.27 7.35
CA LEU A 620 18.09 -1.93 7.39
C LEU A 620 17.26 -1.55 8.63
N GLY A 621 17.76 -0.63 9.45
CA GLY A 621 17.13 -0.21 10.71
C GLY A 621 17.30 -1.21 11.84
N ILE A 622 18.26 -2.13 11.76
CA ILE A 622 18.61 -3.04 12.84
C ILE A 622 19.58 -2.34 13.79
N LYS A 623 19.27 -2.31 15.09
CA LYS A 623 20.15 -1.71 16.09
C LYS A 623 21.48 -2.46 16.17
N THR A 624 22.57 -1.74 15.94
CA THR A 624 23.95 -2.20 16.16
C THR A 624 24.69 -1.17 17.03
N PRO A 625 25.72 -1.57 17.80
CA PRO A 625 26.54 -0.61 18.53
C PRO A 625 27.19 0.39 17.58
N LYS A 626 27.15 1.69 17.91
CA LYS A 626 27.72 2.72 17.05
C LYS A 626 29.23 2.54 16.87
N ILE A 627 29.67 2.40 15.62
CA ILE A 627 31.08 2.29 15.27
C ILE A 627 31.65 3.71 15.09
N TYR A 628 32.68 4.06 15.87
CA TYR A 628 33.31 5.38 15.79
C TYR A 628 34.50 5.40 14.83
N LYS A 629 35.54 4.60 15.11
CA LYS A 629 36.82 4.73 14.39
C LYS A 629 37.68 3.47 14.48
N GLN A 630 38.40 3.16 13.42
CA GLN A 630 39.40 2.09 13.39
C GLN A 630 40.73 2.58 13.95
N PHE A 631 41.43 1.71 14.68
CA PHE A 631 42.75 1.98 15.26
C PHE A 631 43.69 0.80 15.04
N SER A 632 44.98 1.10 14.96
CA SER A 632 46.04 0.13 15.20
C SER A 632 46.30 0.04 16.70
N PHE A 633 46.66 -1.14 17.18
CA PHE A 633 46.90 -1.40 18.59
C PHE A 633 48.12 -2.31 18.75
N VAL A 634 49.03 -1.99 19.67
CA VAL A 634 50.22 -2.81 19.93
C VAL A 634 50.13 -3.38 21.35
N ASP A 635 50.12 -4.72 21.43
CA ASP A 635 50.15 -5.49 22.68
C ASP A 635 51.38 -6.40 22.66
N ASP A 636 52.25 -6.26 23.67
CA ASP A 636 53.51 -6.99 23.81
C ASP A 636 54.27 -7.17 22.47
N LYS A 637 54.55 -6.05 21.80
CA LYS A 637 55.25 -5.94 20.50
C LYS A 637 54.52 -6.49 19.27
N THR A 638 53.27 -6.95 19.41
CA THR A 638 52.46 -7.44 18.29
C THR A 638 51.48 -6.38 17.82
N LEU A 639 51.60 -5.97 16.56
CA LEU A 639 50.64 -5.05 15.94
C LEU A 639 49.34 -5.80 15.62
N ARG A 640 48.23 -5.27 16.15
CA ARG A 640 46.87 -5.72 15.90
C ARG A 640 46.05 -4.57 15.32
N HIS A 641 44.91 -4.91 14.74
CA HIS A 641 43.94 -3.96 14.20
C HIS A 641 42.62 -4.09 14.94
N GLY A 642 41.93 -2.97 15.12
CA GLY A 642 40.65 -2.96 15.82
C GLY A 642 39.82 -1.74 15.50
N PHE A 643 38.65 -1.64 16.14
CA PHE A 643 37.78 -0.49 16.05
C PHE A 643 37.14 -0.16 17.39
N ILE A 644 36.90 1.14 17.61
CA ILE A 644 36.19 1.65 18.77
C ILE A 644 34.70 1.67 18.46
N VAL A 645 33.92 1.09 19.37
CA VAL A 645 32.46 1.07 19.36
C VAL A 645 31.90 1.69 20.62
N GLU A 646 30.63 2.09 20.53
CA GLU A 646 29.81 2.32 21.70
C GLU A 646 29.73 1.06 22.56
N ARG A 647 29.98 1.21 23.86
CA ARG A 647 29.86 0.13 24.82
C ARG A 647 28.41 -0.01 25.25
N VAL A 648 27.79 -1.13 24.90
CA VAL A 648 26.52 -1.55 25.49
C VAL A 648 26.76 -1.95 26.95
N LYS A 649 26.23 -1.16 27.89
CA LYS A 649 26.43 -1.37 29.33
C LYS A 649 25.72 -2.64 29.81
N GLY A 650 26.42 -3.40 30.66
CA GLY A 650 25.93 -4.64 31.27
C GLY A 650 25.48 -5.73 30.30
N ALA A 651 25.91 -5.64 29.03
CA ALA A 651 25.49 -6.49 27.93
C ALA A 651 25.44 -7.98 28.28
N ALA A 652 24.27 -8.60 28.13
CA ALA A 652 24.09 -10.04 28.20
C ALA A 652 24.01 -10.64 26.80
N HIS A 653 24.82 -11.67 26.53
CA HIS A 653 24.91 -12.30 25.21
C HIS A 653 23.63 -13.06 24.83
N LEU A 654 23.29 -12.99 23.54
CA LEU A 654 22.23 -13.73 22.86
C LEU A 654 22.83 -14.45 21.65
N LEU A 655 22.77 -15.77 21.64
CA LEU A 655 23.19 -16.56 20.49
C LEU A 655 21.97 -16.87 19.63
N LEU A 656 21.91 -16.29 18.41
CA LEU A 656 20.82 -16.46 17.45
C LEU A 656 21.22 -17.37 16.26
N VAL A 657 22.26 -18.19 16.42
CA VAL A 657 22.80 -19.09 15.40
C VAL A 657 22.33 -20.53 15.64
N GLY A 658 22.04 -21.26 14.56
CA GLY A 658 21.92 -22.72 14.58
C GLY A 658 23.15 -23.37 13.96
N LYS A 659 23.86 -24.24 14.68
CA LYS A 659 24.78 -25.20 14.05
C LYS A 659 24.32 -26.63 14.30
N HIS A 660 24.40 -27.42 13.24
CA HIS A 660 23.92 -28.78 12.99
C HIS A 660 24.30 -29.91 13.98
N ALA A 661 24.54 -29.62 15.26
CA ALA A 661 24.67 -30.65 16.30
C ALA A 661 23.90 -30.37 17.60
N MET A 662 23.40 -29.16 17.87
CA MET A 662 22.54 -28.88 19.04
C MET A 662 21.51 -27.78 18.73
N ARG A 663 20.22 -28.13 18.76
CA ARG A 663 19.07 -27.23 18.58
C ARG A 663 18.91 -26.22 19.74
N SER A 664 19.82 -25.26 19.93
CA SER A 664 19.64 -24.23 20.96
C SER A 664 20.07 -22.83 20.55
N THR A 665 19.08 -21.98 20.29
CA THR A 665 19.17 -20.56 20.65
C THR A 665 19.52 -20.48 22.14
N PHE A 666 20.59 -19.79 22.51
CA PHE A 666 20.98 -19.64 23.91
C PHE A 666 20.64 -18.23 24.38
N VAL A 667 19.72 -18.16 25.34
CA VAL A 667 19.37 -16.94 26.06
C VAL A 667 19.86 -17.13 27.49
N SER A 668 20.86 -16.37 27.90
CA SER A 668 21.39 -16.46 29.25
C SER A 668 20.35 -16.03 30.31
N ASP A 669 20.44 -16.56 31.53
CA ASP A 669 19.61 -16.11 32.65
C ASP A 669 19.74 -14.60 32.91
N ARG A 670 20.94 -14.05 32.64
CA ARG A 670 21.18 -12.60 32.69
C ARG A 670 20.33 -11.88 31.63
N ALA A 671 20.34 -12.34 30.38
CA ALA A 671 19.52 -11.75 29.32
C ALA A 671 18.01 -11.86 29.63
N LEU A 672 17.56 -12.96 30.25
CA LEU A 672 16.17 -13.09 30.69
C LEU A 672 15.79 -12.10 31.80
N ARG A 673 16.68 -11.84 32.76
CA ARG A 673 16.44 -10.81 33.80
C ARG A 673 16.42 -9.39 33.23
N MET A 674 17.15 -9.17 32.14
CA MET A 674 17.30 -7.87 31.48
C MET A 674 16.22 -7.60 30.43
N CYS A 675 15.48 -8.63 29.98
CA CYS A 675 14.49 -8.43 28.94
C CYS A 675 13.28 -7.66 29.47
N ASN A 676 12.76 -6.75 28.65
CA ASN A 676 11.61 -5.91 28.98
C ASN A 676 10.80 -5.59 27.70
N GLN A 677 9.91 -4.60 27.78
CA GLN A 677 9.11 -4.18 26.62
C GLN A 677 9.98 -3.78 25.42
N ARG A 678 11.11 -3.10 25.65
CA ARG A 678 12.00 -2.64 24.57
C ARG A 678 12.64 -3.83 23.86
N SER A 679 13.09 -4.84 24.59
CA SER A 679 13.63 -6.07 23.98
C SER A 679 12.58 -6.79 23.12
N LEU A 680 11.34 -6.86 23.63
CA LEU A 680 10.21 -7.47 22.91
C LEU A 680 9.74 -6.67 21.69
N LYS A 681 9.97 -5.35 21.66
CA LYS A 681 9.77 -4.50 20.48
C LYS A 681 10.91 -4.70 19.48
N ASP A 682 12.15 -4.63 19.94
CA ASP A 682 13.34 -4.78 19.09
C ASP A 682 13.35 -6.14 18.37
N ILE A 683 12.99 -7.22 19.06
CA ILE A 683 12.92 -8.55 18.41
C ILE A 683 11.78 -8.67 17.38
N ARG A 684 10.66 -7.97 17.60
CA ARG A 684 9.56 -7.92 16.62
C ARG A 684 9.92 -7.06 15.43
N HIS A 685 10.63 -5.95 15.66
CA HIS A 685 11.20 -5.13 14.61
C HIS A 685 12.18 -5.95 13.76
N LEU A 686 13.09 -6.71 14.38
CA LEU A 686 13.97 -7.64 13.68
C LEU A 686 13.19 -8.66 12.82
N LEU A 687 12.16 -9.30 13.38
CA LEU A 687 11.29 -10.20 12.61
C LEU A 687 10.67 -9.51 11.40
N LYS A 688 10.23 -8.25 11.55
CA LYS A 688 9.66 -7.43 10.46
C LYS A 688 10.70 -7.07 9.41
N VAL A 689 11.93 -6.75 9.80
CA VAL A 689 13.03 -6.53 8.84
C VAL A 689 13.28 -7.80 8.02
N PHE A 690 13.36 -8.97 8.65
CA PHE A 690 13.52 -10.24 7.91
C PHE A 690 12.32 -10.55 7.01
N MET A 691 11.08 -10.27 7.44
CA MET A 691 9.88 -10.46 6.61
C MET A 691 9.89 -9.57 5.36
N ASN A 692 10.28 -8.30 5.50
CA ASN A 692 10.35 -7.34 4.40
C ASN A 692 11.58 -7.51 3.50
N ASN A 693 12.56 -8.33 3.91
CA ASN A 693 13.77 -8.63 3.14
C ASN A 693 13.89 -10.15 2.90
N PRO A 694 13.21 -10.72 1.88
CA PRO A 694 13.16 -12.17 1.64
C PRO A 694 14.50 -12.86 1.39
N ARG A 695 15.54 -12.10 0.99
CA ARG A 695 16.89 -12.59 0.73
C ARG A 695 17.87 -12.36 1.89
N LEU A 696 17.44 -11.68 2.95
CA LEU A 696 18.28 -11.44 4.12
C LEU A 696 18.52 -12.76 4.86
N THR A 697 19.79 -13.10 5.02
CA THR A 697 20.30 -14.18 5.87
C THR A 697 21.55 -13.68 6.60
N VAL A 698 21.79 -14.19 7.80
CA VAL A 698 22.97 -13.89 8.60
C VAL A 698 23.49 -15.20 9.17
N THR A 699 24.67 -15.64 8.73
CA THR A 699 25.20 -16.96 9.10
C THR A 699 25.72 -17.01 10.53
N ASP A 700 26.44 -15.97 10.97
CA ASP A 700 26.83 -15.81 12.39
C ASP A 700 25.95 -14.75 13.04
N PHE A 701 24.68 -15.07 13.27
CA PHE A 701 23.73 -14.15 13.88
C PHE A 701 23.86 -14.11 15.41
N GLN A 702 24.52 -13.10 15.95
CA GLN A 702 24.66 -12.89 17.39
C GLN A 702 24.10 -11.53 17.83
N GLY A 703 23.72 -11.44 19.11
CA GLY A 703 23.24 -10.20 19.68
C GLY A 703 23.53 -10.09 21.17
N MET A 704 23.07 -8.99 21.75
CA MET A 704 23.17 -8.72 23.18
C MET A 704 22.01 -7.84 23.66
N ILE A 705 21.69 -7.94 24.96
CA ILE A 705 20.74 -7.03 25.63
C ILE A 705 21.53 -6.13 26.57
N GLY A 706 21.36 -4.81 26.46
CA GLY A 706 21.97 -3.83 27.35
C GLY A 706 21.17 -3.58 28.63
N ASP A 707 21.77 -2.87 29.58
CA ASP A 707 21.12 -2.42 30.84
C ASP A 707 19.91 -1.48 30.59
N ASP A 708 19.76 -0.99 29.37
CA ASP A 708 18.60 -0.23 28.88
C ASP A 708 17.44 -1.14 28.43
N GLY A 709 17.63 -2.46 28.47
CA GLY A 709 16.74 -3.50 27.97
C GLY A 709 16.59 -3.52 26.44
N GLN A 710 17.42 -2.79 25.70
CA GLN A 710 17.40 -2.82 24.24
C GLN A 710 18.24 -3.97 23.70
N MET A 711 17.84 -4.49 22.54
CA MET A 711 18.55 -5.55 21.85
C MET A 711 19.43 -4.98 20.72
N TYR A 712 20.70 -5.36 20.71
CA TYR A 712 21.69 -4.94 19.73
C TYR A 712 22.25 -6.17 19.01
N ILE A 713 22.39 -6.09 17.68
CA ILE A 713 23.09 -7.11 16.89
C ILE A 713 24.56 -6.74 16.82
N MET A 714 25.43 -7.72 17.08
CA MET A 714 26.88 -7.55 17.08
C MET A 714 27.52 -8.85 16.58
N ASP A 715 28.73 -8.77 16.03
CA ASP A 715 29.47 -9.94 15.52
C ASP A 715 28.77 -10.70 14.37
N PRO A 716 28.16 -10.02 13.36
CA PRO A 716 27.55 -10.71 12.23
C PRO A 716 28.60 -11.24 11.22
N ALA A 717 28.30 -12.36 10.58
CA ALA A 717 29.02 -12.86 9.40
C ALA A 717 28.05 -13.23 8.26
N ASP A 718 28.56 -13.10 7.02
CA ASP A 718 27.90 -13.49 5.76
C ASP A 718 26.46 -12.95 5.62
N VAL A 719 26.29 -11.63 5.80
CA VAL A 719 24.99 -10.97 5.65
C VAL A 719 24.60 -10.90 4.16
N ASN A 720 23.75 -11.83 3.71
CA ASN A 720 23.29 -11.88 2.33
C ASN A 720 22.19 -10.85 2.05
N GLY A 721 22.11 -10.38 0.80
CA GLY A 721 21.16 -9.35 0.36
C GLY A 721 21.67 -7.91 0.49
N TYR A 722 22.89 -7.71 0.98
CA TYR A 722 23.53 -6.39 1.08
C TYR A 722 24.30 -5.96 -0.18
N ASP A 723 25.04 -6.87 -0.81
CA ASP A 723 25.72 -6.59 -2.09
C ASP A 723 24.77 -6.82 -3.27
N LYS A 724 24.19 -5.74 -3.79
CA LYS A 724 23.29 -5.77 -4.96
C LYS A 724 23.99 -6.20 -6.24
N ASN A 725 25.32 -6.10 -6.30
CA ASN A 725 26.12 -6.39 -7.49
C ASN A 725 26.66 -7.82 -7.50
N ASN A 726 26.71 -8.49 -6.34
CA ASN A 726 27.14 -9.87 -6.22
C ASN A 726 26.44 -10.59 -5.04
N PRO A 727 25.13 -10.87 -5.14
CA PRO A 727 24.39 -11.52 -4.07
C PRO A 727 24.89 -12.96 -3.87
N LEU A 728 25.13 -13.37 -2.62
CA LEU A 728 25.38 -14.78 -2.31
C LEU A 728 24.11 -15.60 -2.65
N PRO A 729 24.25 -16.89 -3.00
CA PRO A 729 23.09 -17.76 -3.21
C PRO A 729 22.13 -17.73 -2.00
N LEU A 730 20.83 -17.68 -2.25
CA LEU A 730 19.82 -17.72 -1.18
C LEU A 730 19.91 -19.05 -0.44
N ASP A 731 20.41 -19.02 0.79
CA ASP A 731 20.30 -20.17 1.69
C ASP A 731 18.94 -20.14 2.42
N ARG A 732 18.00 -20.94 1.92
CA ARG A 732 16.66 -21.06 2.50
C ARG A 732 16.69 -21.66 3.90
N ASN A 733 17.67 -22.51 4.22
CA ASN A 733 17.81 -23.13 5.53
C ASN A 733 18.30 -22.10 6.55
N GLU A 734 19.33 -21.32 6.18
CA GLU A 734 19.85 -20.25 7.04
C GLU A 734 18.76 -19.22 7.36
N ARG A 735 18.00 -18.80 6.34
CA ARG A 735 16.85 -17.89 6.55
C ARG A 735 15.83 -18.47 7.53
N ALA A 736 15.45 -19.74 7.33
CA ALA A 736 14.49 -20.41 8.20
C ALA A 736 15.02 -20.50 9.63
N SER A 737 16.31 -20.77 9.81
CA SER A 737 17.00 -20.78 11.10
C SER A 737 17.03 -19.39 11.75
N ASN A 738 17.37 -18.32 11.03
CA ASN A 738 17.34 -16.96 11.57
C ASN A 738 15.95 -16.58 12.07
N LEU A 739 14.90 -16.80 11.26
CA LEU A 739 13.51 -16.54 11.66
C LEU A 739 13.10 -17.38 12.87
N HIS A 740 13.40 -18.69 12.85
CA HIS A 740 13.12 -19.58 13.97
C HIS A 740 13.78 -19.09 15.27
N ASN A 741 15.07 -18.73 15.23
CA ASN A 741 15.83 -18.30 16.41
C ASN A 741 15.30 -16.98 16.99
N LEU A 742 14.89 -16.03 16.15
CA LEU A 742 14.22 -14.80 16.60
C LEU A 742 12.89 -15.11 17.29
N GLN A 743 12.04 -15.94 16.69
CA GLN A 743 10.75 -16.30 17.28
C GLN A 743 10.90 -17.11 18.57
N ARG A 744 11.88 -18.02 18.62
CA ARG A 744 12.22 -18.79 19.82
C ARG A 744 12.71 -17.90 20.95
N THR A 745 13.53 -16.91 20.66
CA THR A 745 14.01 -15.93 21.65
C THR A 745 12.86 -15.11 22.20
N GLU A 746 11.94 -14.67 21.34
CA GLU A 746 10.73 -13.99 21.79
C GLU A 746 9.87 -14.89 22.69
N ALA A 747 9.66 -16.15 22.31
CA ALA A 747 8.94 -17.12 23.12
C ALA A 747 9.61 -17.35 24.49
N ASN A 748 10.96 -17.38 24.55
CA ASN A 748 11.70 -17.48 25.81
C ASN A 748 11.47 -16.25 26.70
N PHE A 749 11.50 -15.03 26.15
CA PHE A 749 11.20 -13.80 26.90
C PHE A 749 9.76 -13.80 27.43
N LEU A 750 8.79 -14.16 26.59
CA LEU A 750 7.38 -14.23 26.99
C LEU A 750 7.15 -15.29 28.07
N SER A 751 7.78 -16.46 27.94
CA SER A 751 7.74 -17.53 28.95
C SER A 751 8.34 -17.07 30.28
N TYR A 752 9.46 -16.35 30.24
CA TYR A 752 10.08 -15.77 31.43
C TYR A 752 9.14 -14.80 32.15
N HIS A 753 8.56 -13.84 31.43
CA HIS A 753 7.66 -12.85 32.00
C HIS A 753 6.32 -13.44 32.48
N LYS A 754 5.91 -14.60 31.97
CA LYS A 754 4.69 -15.27 32.40
C LYS A 754 4.75 -15.72 33.87
N ASN A 755 5.95 -16.05 34.38
CA ASN A 755 6.15 -16.45 35.78
C ASN A 755 5.63 -15.39 36.77
N PHE A 756 5.78 -14.11 36.47
CA PHE A 756 5.40 -12.99 37.36
C PHE A 756 3.89 -12.71 37.43
N SER A 757 3.08 -13.50 36.73
CA SER A 757 1.62 -13.35 36.68
C SER A 757 0.89 -14.65 37.02
N ASN A 758 1.63 -15.65 37.47
CA ASN A 758 1.11 -16.97 37.77
C ASN A 758 0.44 -16.98 39.15
N LYS A 759 -0.88 -17.02 39.17
CA LYS A 759 -1.69 -17.01 40.41
C LYS A 759 -1.43 -18.19 41.36
N PHE A 760 -0.68 -19.21 40.96
CA PHE A 760 -0.32 -20.36 41.79
C PHE A 760 1.12 -20.29 42.31
N GLN A 761 1.82 -19.17 42.08
CA GLN A 761 3.16 -18.92 42.58
C GLN A 761 3.16 -17.74 43.54
N GLU A 762 4.09 -17.74 44.46
CA GLU A 762 4.30 -16.69 45.44
C GLU A 762 5.17 -15.58 44.86
N HIS A 763 4.78 -14.33 45.10
CA HIS A 763 5.40 -13.16 44.49
C HIS A 763 5.76 -12.11 45.55
N ILE A 764 6.94 -11.50 45.42
CA ILE A 764 7.26 -10.25 46.11
C ILE A 764 7.38 -9.15 45.06
N VAL A 765 6.66 -8.05 45.26
CA VAL A 765 6.73 -6.87 44.40
C VAL A 765 7.25 -5.68 45.19
N TYR A 766 8.38 -5.14 44.75
CA TYR A 766 8.90 -3.86 45.19
C TYR A 766 8.47 -2.79 44.21
N ILE A 767 7.94 -1.67 44.69
CA ILE A 767 7.54 -0.55 43.84
C ILE A 767 8.10 0.76 44.38
N ASP A 768 8.63 1.57 43.48
CA ASP A 768 9.10 2.90 43.83
C ASP A 768 7.98 3.71 44.50
N LYS A 769 8.32 4.39 45.59
CA LYS A 769 7.36 5.13 46.41
C LYS A 769 6.62 6.22 45.62
N GLU A 770 7.33 6.96 44.76
CA GLU A 770 6.70 8.01 43.95
C GLU A 770 5.75 7.39 42.92
N VAL A 771 6.13 6.27 42.31
CA VAL A 771 5.26 5.53 41.38
C VAL A 771 4.01 5.01 42.09
N TRP A 772 4.16 4.47 43.31
CA TRP A 772 3.04 3.97 44.11
C TRP A 772 2.08 5.07 44.55
N GLU A 773 2.60 6.24 44.93
CA GLU A 773 1.79 7.39 45.36
C GLU A 773 1.09 8.07 44.17
N ALA A 774 1.73 8.13 43.00
CA ALA A 774 1.17 8.77 41.82
C ALA A 774 0.05 7.97 41.13
N ASN A 775 -0.03 6.64 41.32
CA ASN A 775 -0.90 5.76 40.53
C ASN A 775 -2.01 5.08 41.35
N THR A 776 -3.07 5.82 41.69
CA THR A 776 -4.20 5.33 42.51
C THR A 776 -4.87 4.08 41.94
N ALA A 777 -5.14 4.05 40.62
CA ALA A 777 -5.82 2.92 39.98
C ALA A 777 -4.98 1.62 40.01
N LEU A 778 -3.66 1.74 39.89
CA LEU A 778 -2.76 0.60 40.04
C LEU A 778 -2.77 0.08 41.47
N LYS A 779 -2.62 0.99 42.43
CA LYS A 779 -2.62 0.67 43.86
C LYS A 779 -3.88 -0.10 44.26
N GLU A 780 -5.05 0.39 43.86
CA GLU A 780 -6.33 -0.28 44.12
C GLU A 780 -6.40 -1.67 43.48
N LYS A 781 -5.96 -1.78 42.21
CA LYS A 781 -5.94 -3.06 41.48
C LYS A 781 -5.00 -4.07 42.12
N MET A 782 -3.76 -3.69 42.40
CA MET A 782 -2.75 -4.57 43.02
C MET A 782 -3.20 -5.02 44.41
N LEU A 783 -3.64 -4.09 45.27
CA LEU A 783 -4.11 -4.45 46.62
C LEU A 783 -5.32 -5.38 46.57
N LYS A 784 -6.27 -5.15 45.67
CA LYS A 784 -7.42 -6.03 45.48
C LYS A 784 -6.99 -7.41 45.00
N ASP A 785 -6.17 -7.48 43.95
CA ASP A 785 -5.68 -8.74 43.40
C ASP A 785 -4.92 -9.55 44.46
N SER A 786 -4.01 -8.92 45.22
CA SER A 786 -3.24 -9.58 46.28
C SER A 786 -4.11 -10.03 47.46
N GLN A 787 -5.13 -9.26 47.84
CA GLN A 787 -6.08 -9.65 48.88
C GLN A 787 -6.90 -10.88 48.48
N GLU A 788 -7.33 -10.97 47.21
CA GLU A 788 -8.09 -12.10 46.70
C GLU A 788 -7.24 -13.37 46.53
N SER A 789 -5.98 -13.23 46.10
CA SER A 789 -5.13 -14.38 45.78
C SER A 789 -4.28 -14.88 46.94
N GLN A 790 -4.01 -14.06 47.97
CA GLN A 790 -3.16 -14.41 49.12
C GLN A 790 -1.79 -15.02 48.74
N ASN A 791 -1.19 -14.56 47.64
CA ASN A 791 0.09 -15.07 47.12
C ASN A 791 1.12 -13.97 46.83
N GLN A 792 0.86 -12.72 47.22
CA GLN A 792 1.70 -11.58 46.87
C GLN A 792 1.96 -10.68 48.07
N ILE A 793 3.22 -10.31 48.27
CA ILE A 793 3.66 -9.28 49.22
C ILE A 793 4.05 -8.03 48.42
N ILE A 794 3.61 -6.85 48.87
CA ILE A 794 3.93 -5.57 48.21
C ILE A 794 4.71 -4.69 49.18
N VAL A 795 5.85 -4.19 48.70
CA VAL A 795 6.77 -3.33 49.42
C VAL A 795 6.99 -2.06 48.62
N THR A 796 6.80 -0.90 49.22
CA THR A 796 7.27 0.36 48.63
C THR A 796 8.73 0.59 48.99
N TYR A 797 9.54 1.12 48.08
CA TYR A 797 10.89 1.57 48.41
C TYR A 797 11.14 3.00 47.94
N ASP A 798 11.95 3.73 48.69
CA ASP A 798 12.42 5.05 48.33
C ASP A 798 13.76 4.91 47.59
N ALA A 799 13.82 5.33 46.32
CA ALA A 799 15.02 5.19 45.51
C ALA A 799 16.20 6.05 46.00
N LEU A 800 15.95 7.12 46.75
CA LEU A 800 16.99 8.03 47.27
C LEU A 800 17.56 7.52 48.59
N THR A 801 16.71 7.04 49.50
CA THR A 801 17.13 6.60 50.84
C THR A 801 17.37 5.10 50.94
N GLY A 802 16.82 4.32 50.00
CA GLY A 802 16.85 2.85 50.03
C GLY A 802 15.90 2.22 51.07
N GLU A 803 15.14 3.05 51.80
CA GLU A 803 14.16 2.63 52.80
C GLU A 803 13.06 1.81 52.14
N LYS A 804 12.61 0.75 52.83
CA LYS A 804 11.60 -0.19 52.33
C LYS A 804 10.47 -0.31 53.36
N THR A 805 9.23 -0.18 52.91
CA THR A 805 8.04 -0.24 53.77
C THR A 805 7.06 -1.25 53.20
N VAL A 806 6.62 -2.20 54.03
CA VAL A 806 5.62 -3.19 53.63
C VAL A 806 4.26 -2.52 53.60
N VAL A 807 3.62 -2.48 52.42
CA VAL A 807 2.29 -1.87 52.23
C VAL A 807 1.18 -2.91 52.11
N HIS A 808 1.53 -4.15 51.77
CA HIS A 808 0.64 -5.29 51.83
C HIS A 808 1.40 -6.56 52.21
N SER A 809 0.84 -7.32 53.15
CA SER A 809 1.33 -8.63 53.57
C SER A 809 0.19 -9.65 53.57
N LEU A 810 0.57 -10.92 53.58
CA LEU A 810 -0.36 -12.05 53.66
C LEU A 810 -0.93 -12.22 55.06
N LYS A 811 -2.06 -12.93 55.17
CA LYS A 811 -2.54 -13.37 56.49
C LYS A 811 -1.56 -14.39 57.10
N PRO A 812 -1.44 -14.46 58.43
CA PRO A 812 -0.44 -15.31 59.10
C PRO A 812 -0.43 -16.76 58.63
N GLU A 813 -1.59 -17.36 58.39
CA GLU A 813 -1.74 -18.74 57.95
C GLU A 813 -1.15 -19.04 56.55
N TYR A 814 -0.96 -18.02 55.72
CA TYR A 814 -0.30 -18.15 54.40
C TYR A 814 1.17 -17.72 54.44
N LEU A 815 1.58 -17.01 55.49
CA LEU A 815 2.94 -16.46 55.60
C LEU A 815 3.96 -17.53 56.02
N GLU A 816 3.54 -18.52 56.81
CA GLU A 816 4.43 -19.62 57.26
C GLU A 816 4.96 -20.47 56.11
N ASP A 817 4.12 -20.74 55.10
CA ASP A 817 4.48 -21.52 53.91
C ASP A 817 4.91 -20.62 52.72
N PHE A 818 5.00 -19.31 52.93
CA PHE A 818 5.31 -18.38 51.85
C PHE A 818 6.74 -18.54 51.36
N ASN A 819 6.89 -18.85 50.08
CA ASN A 819 8.19 -19.00 49.45
C ASN A 819 8.22 -18.39 48.05
N ALA A 820 8.70 -17.16 47.93
CA ALA A 820 8.63 -16.38 46.70
C ALA A 820 9.33 -17.09 45.52
N ALA A 821 8.55 -17.41 44.50
CA ALA A 821 9.02 -17.91 43.21
C ALA A 821 9.49 -16.76 42.31
N THR A 822 9.03 -15.53 42.56
CA THR A 822 9.46 -14.36 41.80
C THR A 822 9.66 -13.11 42.66
N ILE A 823 10.61 -12.28 42.26
CA ILE A 823 10.81 -10.93 42.78
C ILE A 823 10.71 -9.94 41.62
N GLU A 824 9.76 -9.01 41.68
CA GLU A 824 9.60 -7.94 40.71
C GLU A 824 9.93 -6.59 41.35
N VAL A 825 10.65 -5.73 40.62
CA VAL A 825 10.94 -4.36 41.05
C VAL A 825 10.45 -3.36 40.00
N ILE A 826 9.40 -2.61 40.35
CA ILE A 826 8.83 -1.54 39.54
C ILE A 826 9.57 -0.24 39.88
N THR A 827 10.24 0.34 38.89
CA THR A 827 11.06 1.56 39.03
C THR A 827 10.41 2.73 38.30
N LYS A 828 10.80 3.96 38.64
CA LYS A 828 10.35 5.17 37.94
C LYS A 828 10.94 5.28 36.52
N ASP A 829 12.24 5.02 36.38
CA ASP A 829 12.99 5.31 35.15
C ASP A 829 13.27 4.07 34.28
N GLY A 830 12.87 2.87 34.73
CA GLY A 830 13.03 1.63 33.97
C GLY A 830 14.44 1.07 33.95
N ASN A 831 15.35 1.63 34.77
CA ASN A 831 16.74 1.17 34.85
C ASN A 831 16.79 -0.27 35.35
N ILE A 832 17.53 -1.12 34.62
CA ILE A 832 17.80 -2.47 35.07
C ILE A 832 18.67 -2.39 36.33
N LEU A 833 18.23 -3.10 37.37
CA LEU A 833 18.91 -3.12 38.65
C LEU A 833 20.28 -3.79 38.52
N SER A 834 21.27 -3.18 39.18
CA SER A 834 22.56 -3.84 39.36
C SER A 834 22.41 -5.15 40.14
N GLU A 835 23.40 -6.02 40.03
CA GLU A 835 23.41 -7.27 40.79
C GLU A 835 23.38 -7.02 42.31
N ASP A 836 24.03 -5.94 42.77
CA ASP A 836 24.04 -5.54 44.18
C ASP A 836 22.67 -5.01 44.64
N ALA A 837 21.98 -4.24 43.79
CA ALA A 837 20.62 -3.82 44.08
C ALA A 837 19.66 -5.02 44.16
N SER A 838 19.79 -5.99 43.25
CA SER A 838 19.00 -7.23 43.26
C SER A 838 19.22 -8.03 44.56
N LYS A 839 20.47 -8.13 45.02
CA LYS A 839 20.82 -8.75 46.31
C LYS A 839 20.18 -8.04 47.49
N SER A 840 20.13 -6.70 47.49
CA SER A 840 19.49 -5.91 48.56
C SER A 840 18.01 -6.28 48.77
N TYR A 841 17.25 -6.48 47.69
CA TYR A 841 15.83 -6.88 47.79
C TYR A 841 15.66 -8.30 48.32
N THR A 842 16.52 -9.24 47.93
CA THR A 842 16.49 -10.60 48.49
C THR A 842 16.90 -10.61 49.96
N THR A 843 17.89 -9.80 50.37
CA THR A 843 18.30 -9.67 51.77
C THR A 843 17.17 -9.12 52.62
N PHE A 844 16.50 -8.05 52.18
CA PHE A 844 15.35 -7.49 52.90
C PHE A 844 14.24 -8.53 53.11
N ALA A 845 13.90 -9.30 52.07
CA ALA A 845 12.89 -10.36 52.19
C ALA A 845 13.27 -11.39 53.28
N LYS A 846 14.55 -11.80 53.33
CA LYS A 846 15.06 -12.73 54.35
C LYS A 846 15.03 -12.13 55.75
N GLU A 847 15.36 -10.84 55.90
CA GLU A 847 15.28 -10.12 57.18
C GLU A 847 13.84 -10.02 57.71
N GLN A 848 12.84 -9.96 56.83
CA GLN A 848 11.42 -10.02 57.18
C GLN A 848 10.92 -11.45 57.47
N GLY A 849 11.78 -12.46 57.34
CA GLY A 849 11.44 -13.88 57.54
C GLY A 849 10.69 -14.51 56.37
N TRP A 850 10.66 -13.88 55.19
CA TRP A 850 9.98 -14.42 54.01
C TRP A 850 10.86 -15.42 53.27
N GLY A 851 10.31 -16.57 52.90
CA GLY A 851 10.98 -17.53 52.03
C GLY A 851 11.20 -16.98 50.63
N VAL A 852 12.36 -17.27 50.04
CA VAL A 852 12.66 -17.01 48.62
C VAL A 852 13.27 -18.28 48.04
N THR A 853 12.71 -18.78 46.94
CA THR A 853 13.19 -20.01 46.31
C THR A 853 14.58 -19.81 45.70
N ASP A 854 15.43 -20.84 45.70
CA ASP A 854 16.78 -20.78 45.11
C ASP A 854 16.76 -20.45 43.61
N ASN A 855 15.67 -20.76 42.92
CA ASN A 855 15.46 -20.51 41.50
C ASN A 855 14.54 -19.31 41.20
N ALA A 856 14.34 -18.43 42.19
CA ALA A 856 13.43 -17.29 42.07
C ALA A 856 13.75 -16.45 40.82
N LYS A 857 12.72 -16.11 40.05
CA LYS A 857 12.88 -15.28 38.85
C LYS A 857 12.82 -13.81 39.23
N PHE A 858 13.65 -13.00 38.57
CA PHE A 858 13.82 -11.59 38.91
C PHE A 858 13.59 -10.71 37.69
N ARG A 859 12.77 -9.66 37.81
CA ARG A 859 12.66 -8.65 36.76
C ARG A 859 12.62 -7.25 37.35
N SER A 860 13.08 -6.28 36.56
CA SER A 860 12.87 -4.87 36.83
C SER A 860 12.31 -4.17 35.61
N ASN A 861 11.37 -3.25 35.83
CA ASN A 861 10.63 -2.60 34.76
C ASN A 861 10.00 -1.29 35.23
N THR A 862 9.59 -0.44 34.28
CA THR A 862 8.72 0.72 34.58
C THR A 862 7.31 0.26 34.94
N PHE A 863 6.47 1.20 35.38
CA PHE A 863 5.04 0.96 35.54
C PHE A 863 4.35 0.61 34.21
N GLU A 864 4.66 1.34 33.14
CA GLU A 864 4.09 1.10 31.81
C GLU A 864 4.50 -0.29 31.29
N ASP A 865 5.76 -0.65 31.48
CA ASP A 865 6.29 -1.96 31.13
C ASP A 865 5.62 -3.07 31.96
N HIS A 866 5.30 -2.85 33.24
CA HIS A 866 4.61 -3.83 34.09
C HIS A 866 3.29 -4.29 33.45
N GLU A 867 2.44 -3.32 33.09
CA GLU A 867 1.16 -3.61 32.43
C GLU A 867 1.39 -4.25 31.06
N PHE A 868 2.31 -3.71 30.26
CA PHE A 868 2.60 -4.26 28.93
C PHE A 868 3.06 -5.73 28.99
N LEU A 869 4.04 -6.04 29.84
CA LEU A 869 4.61 -7.37 29.98
C LEU A 869 3.58 -8.35 30.52
N ASN A 870 2.77 -7.94 31.50
CA ASN A 870 1.72 -8.78 32.07
C ASN A 870 0.57 -9.02 31.07
N LEU A 871 0.24 -8.07 30.21
CA LEU A 871 -0.73 -8.29 29.13
C LEU A 871 -0.16 -9.25 28.08
N ARG A 872 1.07 -8.99 27.62
CA ARG A 872 1.69 -9.69 26.50
C ARG A 872 2.07 -11.14 26.84
N SER A 873 2.62 -11.40 28.03
CA SER A 873 2.99 -12.77 28.46
C SER A 873 1.78 -13.68 28.71
N ASN A 874 0.59 -13.10 28.93
CA ASN A 874 -0.65 -13.81 29.20
C ASN A 874 -1.59 -13.93 27.99
N ASN A 875 -1.12 -13.60 26.78
CA ASN A 875 -1.94 -13.61 25.56
C ASN A 875 -3.25 -12.82 25.74
N LYS A 876 -3.17 -11.69 26.46
CA LYS A 876 -4.22 -10.65 26.47
C LYS A 876 -4.02 -9.74 25.25
N HIS A 877 -5.07 -9.03 24.86
CA HIS A 877 -5.10 -8.26 23.62
C HIS A 877 -5.80 -6.92 23.86
N LYS A 878 -5.32 -5.87 23.18
CA LYS A 878 -5.93 -4.54 23.14
C LYS A 878 -7.07 -4.51 22.12
N TYR A 879 -6.81 -5.01 20.91
CA TYR A 879 -7.75 -4.95 19.79
C TYR A 879 -8.44 -6.28 19.48
N ASN A 880 -9.68 -6.21 18.98
CA ASN A 880 -10.44 -7.36 18.49
C ASN A 880 -10.79 -7.22 17.01
N ILE A 881 -10.38 -8.19 16.21
CA ILE A 881 -10.95 -8.38 14.87
C ILE A 881 -11.97 -9.50 14.97
N ILE A 882 -13.17 -9.26 14.47
CA ILE A 882 -14.28 -10.21 14.48
C ILE A 882 -14.55 -10.60 13.04
N LEU A 883 -14.10 -11.79 12.64
CA LEU A 883 -14.40 -12.36 11.33
C LEU A 883 -15.73 -13.11 11.42
N GLN A 884 -16.77 -12.54 10.82
CA GLN A 884 -18.09 -13.14 10.71
C GLN A 884 -18.11 -14.06 9.49
N LEU A 885 -18.14 -15.38 9.70
CA LEU A 885 -18.17 -16.35 8.60
C LEU A 885 -19.57 -16.47 8.00
N GLY A 886 -20.58 -16.68 8.85
CA GLY A 886 -21.96 -16.94 8.43
C GLY A 886 -22.80 -15.67 8.26
N ASN A 887 -23.89 -15.82 7.51
CA ASN A 887 -24.92 -14.79 7.33
C ASN A 887 -26.21 -15.11 8.10
N ASP A 888 -26.25 -16.21 8.84
CA ASP A 888 -27.36 -16.55 9.72
C ASP A 888 -27.48 -15.55 10.86
N GLU A 889 -28.70 -15.44 11.40
CA GLU A 889 -29.03 -14.45 12.43
C GLU A 889 -28.22 -14.66 13.72
N ALA A 890 -27.90 -15.91 14.08
CA ALA A 890 -27.14 -16.21 15.28
C ALA A 890 -25.69 -15.75 15.14
N THR A 891 -25.02 -16.08 14.03
CA THR A 891 -23.64 -15.64 13.75
C THR A 891 -23.52 -14.12 13.68
N LYS A 892 -24.47 -13.43 13.02
CA LYS A 892 -24.54 -11.96 13.00
C LYS A 892 -24.70 -11.37 14.39
N THR A 893 -25.62 -11.92 15.18
CA THR A 893 -25.89 -11.46 16.55
C THR A 893 -24.67 -11.65 17.44
N ASP A 894 -24.00 -12.79 17.36
CA ASP A 894 -22.81 -13.09 18.16
C ASP A 894 -21.62 -12.19 17.78
N ALA A 895 -21.43 -11.92 16.48
CA ALA A 895 -20.42 -10.98 16.02
C ALA A 895 -20.70 -9.55 16.52
N GLN A 896 -21.95 -9.10 16.45
CA GLN A 896 -22.37 -7.78 16.95
C GLN A 896 -22.23 -7.66 18.47
N ASN A 897 -22.62 -8.68 19.24
CA ASN A 897 -22.47 -8.68 20.70
C ASN A 897 -21.00 -8.62 21.12
N LEU A 898 -20.10 -9.31 20.41
CA LEU A 898 -18.66 -9.20 20.65
C LEU A 898 -18.13 -7.79 20.36
N PHE A 899 -18.57 -7.17 19.27
CA PHE A 899 -18.19 -5.82 18.89
C PHE A 899 -18.67 -4.78 19.91
N ALA A 900 -19.94 -4.88 20.34
CA ALA A 900 -20.57 -3.96 21.27
C ALA A 900 -19.88 -3.90 22.65
N LYS A 901 -19.15 -4.94 23.03
CA LYS A 901 -18.39 -4.96 24.29
C LYS A 901 -17.22 -3.97 24.31
N HIS A 902 -16.55 -3.78 23.17
CA HIS A 902 -15.39 -2.89 23.04
C HIS A 902 -15.41 -2.18 21.68
N PRO A 903 -16.40 -1.32 21.38
CA PRO A 903 -16.64 -0.82 20.03
C PRO A 903 -15.52 0.07 19.49
N LYS A 904 -14.77 0.75 20.37
CA LYS A 904 -13.61 1.58 19.98
C LYS A 904 -12.36 0.77 19.63
N GLU A 905 -12.29 -0.48 20.10
CA GLU A 905 -11.12 -1.36 19.97
C GLU A 905 -11.45 -2.61 19.15
N SER A 906 -12.61 -2.63 18.49
CA SER A 906 -13.09 -3.78 17.74
C SER A 906 -13.47 -3.40 16.31
N VAL A 907 -13.38 -4.36 15.40
CA VAL A 907 -13.85 -4.22 14.02
C VAL A 907 -14.48 -5.54 13.56
N ILE A 908 -15.55 -5.45 12.77
CA ILE A 908 -16.18 -6.62 12.14
C ILE A 908 -15.72 -6.69 10.69
N VAL A 909 -15.19 -7.84 10.29
CA VAL A 909 -14.83 -8.20 8.91
C VAL A 909 -15.80 -9.29 8.46
N THR A 910 -16.39 -9.12 7.27
CA THR A 910 -17.38 -10.06 6.72
C THR A 910 -16.85 -10.71 5.44
N ARG A 911 -17.67 -11.55 4.80
CA ARG A 911 -17.37 -12.18 3.50
C ARG A 911 -18.43 -11.81 2.48
N ASN A 912 -18.03 -11.62 1.23
CA ASN A 912 -18.97 -11.50 0.10
C ASN A 912 -19.44 -12.89 -0.38
N ALA A 913 -20.28 -12.92 -1.40
CA ALA A 913 -20.85 -14.16 -1.95
C ALA A 913 -19.77 -15.11 -2.52
N GLU A 914 -18.67 -14.55 -3.02
CA GLU A 914 -17.52 -15.28 -3.56
C GLU A 914 -16.56 -15.78 -2.47
N GLY A 915 -16.81 -15.42 -1.20
CA GLY A 915 -15.96 -15.76 -0.07
C GLY A 915 -14.70 -14.89 0.08
N ALA A 916 -14.63 -13.73 -0.56
CA ALA A 916 -13.58 -12.73 -0.31
C ALA A 916 -13.91 -11.90 0.95
N LEU A 917 -12.88 -11.44 1.67
CA LEU A 917 -13.05 -10.60 2.85
C LEU A 917 -13.54 -9.20 2.48
N VAL A 918 -14.47 -8.67 3.28
CA VAL A 918 -15.01 -7.32 3.15
C VAL A 918 -14.71 -6.56 4.44
N PHE A 919 -13.92 -5.50 4.30
CA PHE A 919 -13.54 -4.61 5.38
C PHE A 919 -14.46 -3.37 5.42
N PRO A 920 -14.80 -2.85 6.60
CA PRO A 920 -15.68 -1.69 6.72
C PRO A 920 -14.99 -0.42 6.22
N LYS A 921 -15.66 0.34 5.34
CA LYS A 921 -15.09 1.56 4.70
C LYS A 921 -15.10 2.80 5.59
N ASP A 922 -16.03 2.89 6.54
CA ASP A 922 -16.27 4.10 7.36
C ASP A 922 -15.79 3.96 8.81
N VAL A 923 -15.03 2.91 9.13
CA VAL A 923 -14.53 2.66 10.49
C VAL A 923 -13.01 2.84 10.50
N ALA A 924 -12.54 3.92 11.13
CA ALA A 924 -11.11 4.11 11.38
C ALA A 924 -10.63 3.08 12.41
N PHE A 925 -9.96 2.02 11.94
CA PHE A 925 -9.36 0.98 12.77
C PHE A 925 -7.92 0.73 12.34
N THR A 926 -6.98 1.25 13.13
CA THR A 926 -5.53 1.12 12.91
C THR A 926 -4.91 0.53 14.18
N PRO A 927 -4.78 -0.81 14.26
CA PRO A 927 -4.23 -1.44 15.45
C PRO A 927 -2.76 -1.04 15.60
N ASP A 928 -2.36 -0.67 16.82
CA ASP A 928 -0.97 -0.28 17.18
C ASP A 928 -0.32 -1.24 18.19
N ASN A 929 -1.02 -2.33 18.53
CA ASN A 929 -0.64 -3.25 19.61
C ASN A 929 -1.28 -4.63 19.39
N SER A 930 -1.24 -5.48 20.41
CA SER A 930 -1.81 -6.82 20.44
C SER A 930 -3.25 -6.92 19.90
N MET A 931 -3.42 -7.80 18.92
CA MET A 931 -4.68 -8.09 18.26
C MET A 931 -5.12 -9.51 18.57
N ARG A 932 -6.44 -9.70 18.73
CA ARG A 932 -7.09 -11.01 18.74
C ARG A 932 -8.05 -11.12 17.58
N LEU A 933 -7.90 -12.17 16.79
CA LEU A 933 -8.87 -12.57 15.77
C LEU A 933 -9.90 -13.52 16.40
N ASN A 934 -11.16 -13.11 16.43
CA ASN A 934 -12.30 -13.93 16.80
C ASN A 934 -13.01 -14.33 15.50
N ILE A 935 -12.99 -15.62 15.18
CA ILE A 935 -13.66 -16.17 14.01
C ILE A 935 -14.99 -16.75 14.47
N VAL A 936 -16.09 -16.11 14.08
CA VAL A 936 -17.45 -16.42 14.54
C VAL A 936 -18.20 -17.12 13.41
N GLY A 937 -18.71 -18.31 13.68
CA GLY A 937 -19.50 -19.09 12.72
C GLY A 937 -20.15 -20.32 13.34
N CYS A 938 -21.14 -20.86 12.64
CA CYS A 938 -21.74 -22.15 12.98
C CYS A 938 -20.88 -23.32 12.49
N GLN A 939 -21.27 -24.54 12.85
CA GLN A 939 -20.52 -25.74 12.46
C GLN A 939 -20.40 -25.88 10.93
N ASP A 940 -21.43 -25.49 10.19
CA ASP A 940 -21.44 -25.60 8.73
C ASP A 940 -20.61 -24.50 8.05
N ASP A 941 -20.59 -23.28 8.60
CA ASP A 941 -19.66 -22.23 8.15
C ASP A 941 -18.21 -22.71 8.26
N PHE A 942 -17.88 -23.31 9.41
CA PHE A 942 -16.55 -23.83 9.70
C PHE A 942 -16.16 -24.99 8.76
N LYS A 943 -17.09 -25.92 8.49
CA LYS A 943 -16.89 -27.01 7.51
C LYS A 943 -16.72 -26.48 6.09
N GLN A 944 -17.55 -25.53 5.67
CA GLN A 944 -17.53 -24.95 4.33
C GLN A 944 -16.22 -24.22 4.06
N VAL A 945 -15.73 -23.46 5.04
CA VAL A 945 -14.49 -22.69 4.91
C VAL A 945 -13.26 -23.59 5.03
N GLY A 946 -13.22 -24.45 6.05
CA GLY A 946 -12.11 -25.36 6.31
C GLY A 946 -10.83 -24.66 6.81
N ALA A 947 -9.92 -25.45 7.38
CA ALA A 947 -8.71 -24.97 8.04
C ALA A 947 -7.78 -24.12 7.16
N LYS A 948 -7.57 -24.53 5.90
CA LYS A 948 -6.68 -23.84 4.96
C LYS A 948 -7.14 -22.41 4.70
N LYS A 949 -8.44 -22.23 4.38
CA LYS A 949 -8.98 -20.92 4.07
C LYS A 949 -9.04 -20.02 5.31
N LEU A 950 -9.21 -20.58 6.51
CA LEU A 950 -9.08 -19.83 7.76
C LEU A 950 -7.65 -19.28 7.98
N ALA A 951 -6.62 -20.06 7.63
CA ALA A 951 -5.24 -19.59 7.65
C ALA A 951 -5.00 -18.49 6.60
N ASP A 952 -5.56 -18.65 5.39
CA ASP A 952 -5.50 -17.64 4.34
C ASP A 952 -6.17 -16.33 4.76
N TYR A 953 -7.38 -16.37 5.35
CA TYR A 953 -8.04 -15.17 5.87
C TYR A 953 -7.25 -14.51 6.99
N THR A 954 -6.65 -15.30 7.87
CA THR A 954 -5.83 -14.75 8.96
C THR A 954 -4.62 -14.01 8.41
N ASN A 955 -3.94 -14.59 7.42
CA ASN A 955 -2.84 -13.98 6.67
C ASN A 955 -3.28 -12.69 5.95
N GLU A 956 -4.42 -12.72 5.25
CA GLU A 956 -4.99 -11.57 4.54
C GLU A 956 -5.34 -10.42 5.51
N ILE A 957 -5.98 -10.73 6.63
CA ILE A 957 -6.29 -9.74 7.68
C ILE A 957 -5.02 -9.11 8.24
N THR A 958 -3.97 -9.90 8.52
CA THR A 958 -2.70 -9.34 9.01
C THR A 958 -2.01 -8.44 7.99
N LYS A 959 -2.18 -8.71 6.69
CA LYS A 959 -1.68 -7.86 5.62
C LYS A 959 -2.50 -6.59 5.46
N HIS A 960 -3.83 -6.68 5.52
CA HIS A 960 -4.72 -5.53 5.38
C HIS A 960 -4.45 -4.44 6.41
N TYR A 961 -4.15 -4.83 7.66
CA TYR A 961 -3.83 -3.89 8.74
C TYR A 961 -2.33 -3.60 8.88
N ASP A 962 -1.52 -3.90 7.86
CA ASP A 962 -0.08 -3.61 7.81
C ASP A 962 0.68 -4.11 9.05
N VAL A 963 0.29 -5.26 9.61
CA VAL A 963 0.86 -5.79 10.86
C VAL A 963 2.36 -6.07 10.72
N ASN A 964 2.81 -6.36 9.50
CA ASN A 964 4.22 -6.63 9.17
C ASN A 964 5.00 -5.38 8.71
N SER A 965 4.39 -4.19 8.69
CA SER A 965 5.08 -2.94 8.40
C SER A 965 6.07 -2.58 9.50
N LEU A 966 7.20 -1.98 9.13
CA LEU A 966 8.22 -1.48 10.06
C LEU A 966 7.70 -0.32 10.91
N ASP A 967 6.70 0.42 10.43
CA ASP A 967 6.11 1.57 11.12
C ASP A 967 4.91 1.22 12.02
N ASN A 968 4.56 -0.07 12.11
CA ASN A 968 3.42 -0.55 12.91
C ASN A 968 3.93 -1.45 14.03
N ASP A 969 3.51 -1.22 15.28
CA ASP A 969 3.87 -2.06 16.44
C ASP A 969 2.89 -3.23 16.68
N ALA A 970 1.82 -3.32 15.90
CA ALA A 970 0.80 -4.36 16.06
C ALA A 970 1.34 -5.77 15.79
N TYR A 971 0.66 -6.74 16.40
CA TYR A 971 0.89 -8.17 16.21
C TYR A 971 -0.36 -8.97 16.56
N LEU A 972 -0.55 -10.10 15.87
CA LEU A 972 -1.62 -11.04 16.19
C LEU A 972 -1.16 -11.98 17.32
N SER A 973 -1.83 -11.93 18.48
CA SER A 973 -1.50 -12.78 19.64
C SER A 973 -2.32 -14.06 19.69
N ARG A 974 -3.55 -14.03 19.18
CA ARG A 974 -4.48 -15.16 19.23
C ARG A 974 -5.45 -15.17 18.07
N ALA A 975 -5.73 -16.35 17.54
CA ALA A 975 -6.88 -16.63 16.67
C ALA A 975 -7.83 -17.63 17.35
N ALA A 976 -9.09 -17.26 17.57
CA ALA A 976 -10.06 -18.05 18.32
C ALA A 976 -11.27 -18.41 17.46
N LEU A 977 -11.57 -19.70 17.35
CA LEU A 977 -12.81 -20.19 16.75
C LEU A 977 -13.94 -20.10 17.80
N ILE A 978 -15.08 -19.53 17.40
CA ILE A 978 -16.24 -19.24 18.24
C ILE A 978 -17.52 -19.66 17.53
N GLY A 979 -18.34 -20.48 18.20
CA GLY A 979 -19.71 -20.82 17.81
C GLY A 979 -20.04 -22.29 18.11
N SER A 980 -19.37 -23.23 17.45
CA SER A 980 -19.60 -24.67 17.63
C SER A 980 -18.39 -25.42 18.17
N ASP A 981 -18.59 -26.71 18.49
CA ASP A 981 -17.49 -27.65 18.71
C ASP A 981 -16.52 -27.58 17.52
N SER A 982 -15.30 -27.15 17.82
CA SER A 982 -14.26 -26.78 16.88
C SER A 982 -12.93 -27.41 17.24
N LYS A 983 -12.94 -28.44 18.10
CA LYS A 983 -11.73 -29.12 18.59
C LYS A 983 -10.85 -29.59 17.43
N ASP A 984 -11.41 -30.40 16.52
CA ASP A 984 -10.64 -30.98 15.42
C ASP A 984 -10.23 -29.93 14.39
N LEU A 985 -11.16 -29.07 13.98
CA LEU A 985 -10.88 -27.98 13.05
C LEU A 985 -9.81 -27.02 13.58
N SER A 986 -9.81 -26.72 14.88
CA SER A 986 -8.82 -25.82 15.47
C SER A 986 -7.40 -26.39 15.42
N LYS A 987 -7.26 -27.72 15.48
CA LYS A 987 -5.97 -28.39 15.33
C LYS A 987 -5.47 -28.25 13.89
N GLU A 988 -6.29 -28.61 12.91
CA GLU A 988 -5.93 -28.48 11.48
C GLU A 988 -5.67 -27.02 11.10
N TYR A 989 -6.47 -26.09 11.62
CA TYR A 989 -6.27 -24.66 11.42
C TYR A 989 -4.93 -24.20 11.99
N ALA A 990 -4.55 -24.65 13.19
CA ALA A 990 -3.24 -24.35 13.76
C ALA A 990 -2.09 -24.92 12.93
N GLU A 991 -2.22 -26.17 12.45
CA GLU A 991 -1.21 -26.79 11.56
C GLU A 991 -1.00 -25.94 10.30
N ARG A 992 -2.08 -25.51 9.63
CA ARG A 992 -2.01 -24.64 8.44
C ARG A 992 -1.48 -23.24 8.76
N LEU A 993 -1.87 -22.66 9.89
CA LEU A 993 -1.42 -21.33 10.28
C LEU A 993 0.09 -21.32 10.55
N TYR A 994 0.63 -22.38 11.16
CA TYR A 994 2.05 -22.49 11.51
C TYR A 994 2.98 -22.84 10.34
N GLU A 995 2.42 -23.23 9.18
CA GLU A 995 3.15 -23.26 7.91
C GLU A 995 3.59 -21.83 7.51
N ILE A 996 2.82 -20.80 7.90
CA ILE A 996 3.16 -19.40 7.70
C ILE A 996 4.13 -18.97 8.80
N SER A 997 5.42 -18.97 8.48
CA SER A 997 6.52 -18.86 9.46
C SER A 997 6.31 -17.74 10.48
N TYR A 998 5.96 -16.53 10.06
CA TYR A 998 5.79 -15.38 10.96
C TYR A 998 4.53 -15.43 11.86
N LEU A 999 3.58 -16.33 11.59
CA LEU A 999 2.38 -16.55 12.39
C LEU A 999 2.51 -17.71 13.39
N ARG A 1000 3.67 -18.39 13.47
CA ARG A 1000 3.94 -19.46 14.45
C ARG A 1000 3.76 -19.03 15.91
N GLY A 1001 3.91 -17.74 16.21
CA GLY A 1001 3.68 -17.20 17.56
C GLY A 1001 2.21 -16.95 17.94
N VAL A 1002 1.25 -17.21 17.05
CA VAL A 1002 -0.18 -16.95 17.29
C VAL A 1002 -0.80 -18.12 18.06
N GLU A 1003 -1.39 -17.87 19.24
CA GLU A 1003 -2.16 -18.91 19.95
C GLU A 1003 -3.45 -19.22 19.18
N VAL A 1004 -3.66 -20.47 18.75
CA VAL A 1004 -4.93 -20.89 18.13
C VAL A 1004 -5.80 -21.56 19.17
N THR A 1005 -7.07 -21.15 19.28
CA THR A 1005 -8.00 -21.76 20.25
C THR A 1005 -9.25 -22.29 19.59
N GLY A 1006 -9.59 -23.53 19.92
CA GLY A 1006 -10.87 -24.18 19.61
C GLY A 1006 -11.63 -24.54 20.88
N ARG A 1007 -12.76 -25.22 20.73
CA ARG A 1007 -13.64 -25.64 21.83
C ARG A 1007 -14.04 -27.09 21.63
N GLU A 1008 -14.03 -27.85 22.72
CA GLU A 1008 -14.76 -29.10 22.86
C GLU A 1008 -16.10 -28.75 23.51
N GLY A 1009 -17.18 -28.85 22.74
CA GLY A 1009 -18.49 -28.30 23.08
C GLY A 1009 -18.80 -26.89 22.53
N ASN A 1010 -20.08 -26.52 22.55
CA ASN A 1010 -20.59 -25.29 21.98
C ASN A 1010 -20.34 -24.05 22.87
N ILE A 1011 -20.33 -22.88 22.23
CA ILE A 1011 -20.10 -21.59 22.88
C ILE A 1011 -21.07 -20.55 22.32
N GLN A 1012 -21.74 -19.81 23.19
CA GLN A 1012 -22.55 -18.64 22.81
C GLN A 1012 -21.88 -17.34 23.24
N ILE A 1013 -22.19 -16.28 22.50
CA ILE A 1013 -21.94 -14.91 22.93
C ILE A 1013 -23.21 -14.34 23.54
N ASN A 1014 -23.14 -13.91 24.79
CA ASN A 1014 -24.26 -13.26 25.48
C ASN A 1014 -24.41 -11.80 25.01
N LYS A 1015 -25.55 -11.17 25.29
CA LYS A 1015 -25.84 -9.78 24.87
C LYS A 1015 -24.82 -8.75 25.39
N ASP A 1016 -24.16 -9.02 26.51
CA ASP A 1016 -23.10 -8.19 27.08
C ASP A 1016 -21.70 -8.49 26.47
N GLY A 1017 -21.64 -9.33 25.44
CA GLY A 1017 -20.41 -9.81 24.80
C GLY A 1017 -19.58 -10.78 25.65
N SER A 1018 -20.08 -11.22 26.81
CA SER A 1018 -19.48 -12.32 27.57
C SER A 1018 -19.69 -13.65 26.85
N LYS A 1019 -18.84 -14.63 27.16
CA LYS A 1019 -18.83 -15.94 26.49
C LYS A 1019 -19.27 -17.01 27.49
N THR A 1020 -20.28 -17.80 27.13
CA THR A 1020 -20.73 -18.96 27.92
C THR A 1020 -20.52 -20.23 27.11
N MET A 1021 -19.85 -21.21 27.70
CA MET A 1021 -19.71 -22.55 27.12
C MET A 1021 -20.74 -23.51 27.68
N GLU A 1022 -21.03 -24.59 26.96
CA GLU A 1022 -21.90 -25.64 27.47
C GLU A 1022 -21.31 -26.30 28.73
N ARG A 1023 -22.17 -26.89 29.56
CA ARG A 1023 -21.72 -27.64 30.75
C ARG A 1023 -20.70 -28.71 30.33
N ASN A 1024 -19.61 -28.79 31.07
CA ASN A 1024 -18.45 -29.68 30.82
C ASN A 1024 -17.61 -29.36 29.57
N GLY A 1025 -17.93 -28.31 28.82
CA GLY A 1025 -17.13 -27.89 27.67
C GLY A 1025 -15.69 -27.51 28.06
N LYS A 1026 -14.74 -27.74 27.14
CA LYS A 1026 -13.32 -27.44 27.34
C LYS A 1026 -12.78 -26.47 26.29
N LYS A 1027 -11.91 -25.56 26.72
CA LYS A 1027 -11.11 -24.74 25.83
C LYS A 1027 -9.90 -25.54 25.37
N ILE A 1028 -9.75 -25.69 24.05
CA ILE A 1028 -8.56 -26.29 23.43
C ILE A 1028 -7.64 -25.16 23.00
N ILE A 1029 -6.36 -25.25 23.36
CA ILE A 1029 -5.34 -24.24 23.08
C ILE A 1029 -4.20 -24.94 22.36
N HIS A 1030 -3.91 -24.50 21.14
CA HIS A 1030 -2.78 -24.95 20.33
C HIS A 1030 -1.71 -23.86 20.31
N ASN A 1031 -0.46 -24.25 20.49
CA ASN A 1031 0.71 -23.37 20.40
C ASN A 1031 1.80 -24.05 19.57
N TRP A 1032 2.66 -23.26 18.95
CA TRP A 1032 3.90 -23.77 18.39
C TRP A 1032 4.96 -23.86 19.49
N ASP A 1033 5.51 -25.05 19.70
CA ASP A 1033 6.67 -25.22 20.56
C ASP A 1033 7.95 -24.95 19.76
N PHE A 1034 8.58 -23.82 20.03
CA PHE A 1034 9.83 -23.43 19.39
C PHE A 1034 11.03 -24.29 19.82
N LEU A 1035 10.94 -25.07 20.90
CA LEU A 1035 12.00 -25.99 21.29
C LEU A 1035 11.97 -27.28 20.46
N THR A 1036 10.79 -27.90 20.35
CA THR A 1036 10.62 -29.16 19.62
C THR A 1036 10.26 -28.98 18.15
N GLU A 1037 9.92 -27.76 17.73
CA GLU A 1037 9.40 -27.40 16.40
C GLU A 1037 8.15 -28.19 16.03
N LYS A 1038 7.23 -28.31 17.00
CA LYS A 1038 5.99 -29.06 16.85
C LYS A 1038 4.82 -28.29 17.40
N LEU A 1039 3.65 -28.56 16.83
CA LEU A 1039 2.39 -28.18 17.44
C LEU A 1039 2.23 -28.93 18.76
N ILE A 1040 1.99 -28.18 19.83
CA ILE A 1040 1.59 -28.69 21.13
C ILE A 1040 0.19 -28.15 21.46
N TRP A 1041 -0.54 -28.87 22.30
CA TRP A 1041 -1.87 -28.45 22.71
C TRP A 1041 -2.20 -28.83 24.15
N GLU A 1042 -3.12 -28.08 24.75
CA GLU A 1042 -3.68 -28.36 26.06
C GLU A 1042 -5.20 -28.17 26.06
N ALA A 1043 -5.91 -28.89 26.94
CA ALA A 1043 -7.34 -28.71 27.20
C ALA A 1043 -7.54 -28.13 28.61
N LYS A 1044 -8.27 -27.02 28.71
CA LYS A 1044 -8.60 -26.36 29.97
C LYS A 1044 -10.11 -26.33 30.20
N LYS A 1045 -10.54 -26.57 31.44
CA LYS A 1045 -11.95 -26.39 31.82
C LYS A 1045 -12.40 -24.95 31.55
N ALA A 1046 -13.58 -24.78 30.97
CA ALA A 1046 -14.15 -23.46 30.73
C ALA A 1046 -14.51 -22.78 32.07
N LYS A 1047 -14.17 -21.49 32.21
CA LYS A 1047 -14.46 -20.72 33.44
C LYS A 1047 -15.95 -20.42 33.61
N ASN A 1048 -16.63 -20.11 32.50
CA ASN A 1048 -18.05 -19.79 32.47
C ASN A 1048 -18.77 -20.89 31.68
N THR A 1049 -19.42 -21.81 32.39
CA THR A 1049 -20.26 -22.84 31.80
C THR A 1049 -21.73 -22.64 32.18
N GLY A 1050 -22.64 -23.03 31.30
CA GLY A 1050 -24.06 -22.87 31.51
C GLY A 1050 -24.88 -23.56 30.43
N GLU A 1051 -26.17 -23.28 30.42
CA GLU A 1051 -27.02 -23.64 29.28
C GLU A 1051 -26.67 -22.72 28.11
N VAL A 1052 -26.27 -23.35 27.00
CA VAL A 1052 -25.97 -22.68 25.75
C VAL A 1052 -27.11 -22.98 24.79
N ARG A 1053 -27.47 -21.99 23.94
CA ARG A 1053 -28.41 -22.21 22.84
C ARG A 1053 -27.98 -23.47 22.09
N LYS A 1054 -28.88 -24.42 21.85
CA LYS A 1054 -28.55 -25.57 21.00
C LYS A 1054 -27.99 -25.01 19.69
N PRO A 1055 -26.83 -25.50 19.19
CA PRO A 1055 -26.40 -25.12 17.87
C PRO A 1055 -27.57 -25.39 16.93
N LEU A 1056 -27.77 -24.53 15.94
CA LEU A 1056 -28.53 -24.90 14.75
C LEU A 1056 -27.76 -26.04 14.08
N SER A 1057 -27.80 -27.24 14.68
CA SER A 1057 -27.50 -28.48 13.98
C SER A 1057 -28.56 -28.58 12.90
N ALA A 1058 -28.14 -28.81 11.67
CA ALA A 1058 -29.01 -29.18 10.55
C ALA A 1058 -30.25 -29.92 11.06
N GLY A 1059 -31.37 -29.20 11.03
CA GLY A 1059 -32.63 -29.53 11.67
C GLY A 1059 -33.76 -28.65 11.14
N ALA A 1060 -33.44 -27.52 10.49
CA ALA A 1060 -34.15 -27.13 9.29
C ALA A 1060 -33.33 -27.60 8.09
N GLN A 1061 -33.35 -28.90 7.81
CA GLN A 1061 -33.24 -29.31 6.41
C GLN A 1061 -34.26 -28.46 5.65
N HIS A 1062 -33.80 -27.58 4.74
CA HIS A 1062 -34.66 -27.00 3.71
C HIS A 1062 -35.06 -28.09 2.70
N LEU A 1063 -35.54 -29.24 3.18
CA LEU A 1063 -36.02 -30.36 2.41
C LEU A 1063 -37.52 -30.48 2.68
N ALA A 1064 -38.32 -29.76 1.88
CA ALA A 1064 -39.61 -30.31 1.50
C ALA A 1064 -39.47 -31.34 0.36
N GLU A 1065 -38.26 -31.88 0.12
CA GLU A 1065 -38.08 -33.07 -0.71
C GLU A 1065 -38.69 -34.33 -0.07
N THR A 1066 -38.93 -34.35 1.25
CA THR A 1066 -39.40 -35.56 1.95
C THR A 1066 -40.87 -35.56 2.39
N THR A 1067 -41.55 -34.40 2.36
CA THR A 1067 -42.99 -34.33 2.73
C THR A 1067 -43.84 -34.00 1.49
N PRO A 1068 -44.50 -35.00 0.88
CA PRO A 1068 -45.44 -34.78 -0.22
C PRO A 1068 -46.51 -33.77 0.18
N HIS A 1069 -46.92 -32.92 -0.77
CA HIS A 1069 -48.11 -32.08 -0.59
C HIS A 1069 -49.30 -32.96 -0.18
N GLN A 1070 -50.07 -32.48 0.80
CA GLN A 1070 -51.29 -33.15 1.25
C GLN A 1070 -52.48 -32.39 0.69
N ASP A 1071 -53.23 -33.01 -0.22
CA ASP A 1071 -54.45 -32.47 -0.82
C ASP A 1071 -55.61 -32.47 0.20
N THR A 1072 -55.44 -31.73 1.29
CA THR A 1072 -56.46 -31.57 2.32
C THR A 1072 -57.52 -30.58 1.84
N LEU A 1073 -58.80 -30.95 2.01
CA LEU A 1073 -59.92 -30.07 1.66
C LEU A 1073 -59.83 -28.76 2.45
N VAL A 1074 -60.08 -27.64 1.79
CA VAL A 1074 -59.94 -26.29 2.39
C VAL A 1074 -60.85 -26.09 3.60
N GLN A 1075 -61.96 -26.83 3.67
CA GLN A 1075 -62.88 -26.80 4.81
C GLN A 1075 -62.22 -27.30 6.11
N ASN A 1076 -61.21 -28.16 5.98
CA ASN A 1076 -60.48 -28.75 7.11
C ASN A 1076 -59.24 -27.94 7.53
N TRP A 1077 -58.96 -26.82 6.85
CA TRP A 1077 -57.84 -25.96 7.24
C TRP A 1077 -58.27 -25.09 8.41
N ASN A 1078 -57.36 -24.83 9.35
CA ASN A 1078 -57.64 -23.87 10.41
C ASN A 1078 -57.80 -22.47 9.82
N THR A 1079 -58.82 -21.72 10.24
CA THR A 1079 -58.92 -20.29 9.95
C THR A 1079 -58.06 -19.49 10.95
N LEU A 1080 -57.97 -18.18 10.77
CA LEU A 1080 -57.35 -17.30 11.76
C LEU A 1080 -58.02 -17.48 13.14
N SER A 1081 -57.20 -17.58 14.18
CA SER A 1081 -57.69 -17.61 15.56
C SER A 1081 -58.33 -16.27 15.94
N GLN A 1082 -59.17 -16.26 16.98
CA GLN A 1082 -59.76 -15.01 17.46
C GLN A 1082 -58.69 -13.99 17.86
N GLU A 1083 -57.58 -14.45 18.47
CA GLU A 1083 -56.44 -13.59 18.82
C GLU A 1083 -55.80 -12.95 17.57
N GLN A 1084 -55.66 -13.70 16.48
CA GLN A 1084 -55.14 -13.20 15.21
C GLN A 1084 -56.10 -12.17 14.59
N ILE A 1085 -57.40 -12.42 14.65
CA ILE A 1085 -58.43 -11.48 14.18
C ILE A 1085 -58.37 -10.18 14.99
N ASP A 1086 -58.28 -10.28 16.31
CA ASP A 1086 -58.21 -9.12 17.21
C ASP A 1086 -56.92 -8.32 16.96
N LYS A 1087 -55.80 -8.99 16.69
CA LYS A 1087 -54.54 -8.33 16.28
C LYS A 1087 -54.69 -7.57 14.98
N LEU A 1088 -55.30 -8.16 13.95
CA LEU A 1088 -55.53 -7.49 12.66
C LEU A 1088 -56.49 -6.31 12.81
N ALA A 1089 -57.52 -6.43 13.65
CA ALA A 1089 -58.47 -5.36 13.94
C ALA A 1089 -57.80 -4.19 14.69
N ALA A 1090 -57.00 -4.48 15.72
CA ALA A 1090 -56.23 -3.47 16.45
C ALA A 1090 -55.21 -2.76 15.54
N GLU A 1091 -54.54 -3.53 14.67
CA GLU A 1091 -53.56 -2.98 13.75
C GLU A 1091 -54.19 -2.12 12.65
N SER A 1092 -55.44 -2.42 12.27
CA SER A 1092 -56.22 -1.64 11.31
C SER A 1092 -56.58 -0.23 11.80
N GLN A 1093 -56.54 0.02 13.11
CA GLN A 1093 -56.80 1.34 13.70
C GLN A 1093 -55.58 2.28 13.69
N LYS A 1094 -54.39 1.77 13.33
CA LYS A 1094 -53.15 2.56 13.30
C LYS A 1094 -52.95 3.21 11.94
N THR A 1095 -52.52 4.47 11.93
CA THR A 1095 -52.17 5.20 10.71
C THR A 1095 -50.90 4.58 10.08
N LYS A 1096 -51.07 3.68 9.11
CA LYS A 1096 -49.99 3.06 8.32
C LYS A 1096 -49.92 3.61 6.91
N LEU A 1097 -48.72 3.54 6.32
CA LEU A 1097 -48.52 3.77 4.88
C LEU A 1097 -49.36 2.77 4.07
N SER A 1098 -50.07 3.27 3.06
CA SER A 1098 -50.82 2.40 2.15
C SER A 1098 -49.88 1.51 1.33
N LEU A 1099 -50.41 0.41 0.79
CA LEU A 1099 -49.71 -0.41 -0.20
C LEU A 1099 -49.16 0.47 -1.34
N ALA A 1100 -47.84 0.49 -1.51
CA ALA A 1100 -47.21 1.26 -2.58
C ALA A 1100 -47.63 0.67 -3.95
N ASN A 1101 -48.17 1.53 -4.82
CA ASN A 1101 -48.58 1.22 -6.20
C ASN A 1101 -49.73 0.21 -6.38
N HIS A 1102 -50.43 -0.18 -5.31
CA HIS A 1102 -51.58 -1.10 -5.35
C HIS A 1102 -52.65 -0.64 -4.35
N ASN A 1103 -53.91 -0.86 -4.69
CA ASN A 1103 -55.06 -0.51 -3.85
C ASN A 1103 -55.41 -1.62 -2.85
N HIS A 1104 -55.16 -2.88 -3.21
CA HIS A 1104 -55.48 -4.05 -2.40
C HIS A 1104 -54.49 -5.19 -2.67
N GLN A 1105 -54.31 -6.09 -1.71
CA GLN A 1105 -53.57 -7.35 -1.91
C GLN A 1105 -54.45 -8.56 -1.61
N VAL A 1106 -54.32 -9.61 -2.41
CA VAL A 1106 -54.97 -10.91 -2.19
C VAL A 1106 -53.86 -11.91 -1.89
N LEU A 1107 -53.84 -12.42 -0.65
CA LEU A 1107 -52.90 -13.44 -0.20
C LEU A 1107 -53.53 -14.82 -0.39
N ILE A 1108 -52.89 -15.68 -1.17
CA ILE A 1108 -53.37 -17.00 -1.56
C ILE A 1108 -52.55 -18.02 -0.78
N GLN A 1109 -53.12 -18.53 0.31
CA GLN A 1109 -52.54 -19.63 1.08
C GLN A 1109 -52.83 -20.95 0.36
N THR A 1110 -51.77 -21.67 -0.02
CA THR A 1110 -51.89 -22.86 -0.87
C THR A 1110 -51.86 -24.19 -0.11
N GLU A 1111 -51.62 -24.17 1.21
CA GLU A 1111 -51.62 -25.35 2.07
C GLU A 1111 -51.91 -25.01 3.54
N SER A 1112 -52.31 -26.02 4.32
CA SER A 1112 -52.74 -25.88 5.72
C SER A 1112 -51.61 -25.84 6.76
N ALA A 1113 -50.35 -25.81 6.33
CA ALA A 1113 -49.21 -25.89 7.24
C ALA A 1113 -49.07 -24.62 8.09
N ASP A 1114 -48.79 -24.79 9.38
CA ASP A 1114 -48.74 -23.69 10.37
C ASP A 1114 -47.82 -22.55 9.94
N ASN A 1115 -46.66 -22.85 9.36
CA ASN A 1115 -45.70 -21.84 8.90
C ASN A 1115 -46.18 -21.05 7.67
N VAL A 1116 -46.97 -21.66 6.79
CA VAL A 1116 -47.60 -21.00 5.64
C VAL A 1116 -48.73 -20.10 6.13
N GLN A 1117 -49.49 -20.56 7.11
CA GLN A 1117 -50.50 -19.76 7.81
C GLN A 1117 -49.89 -18.55 8.51
N ASP A 1118 -48.80 -18.74 9.28
CA ASP A 1118 -48.09 -17.67 9.97
C ASP A 1118 -47.53 -16.63 8.99
N SER A 1119 -46.89 -17.09 7.90
CA SER A 1119 -46.36 -16.20 6.87
C SER A 1119 -47.46 -15.37 6.20
N THR A 1120 -48.61 -16.01 5.93
CA THR A 1120 -49.78 -15.35 5.36
C THR A 1120 -50.37 -14.32 6.33
N PHE A 1121 -50.46 -14.66 7.61
CA PHE A 1121 -50.90 -13.74 8.67
C PHE A 1121 -49.99 -12.52 8.80
N GLU A 1122 -48.66 -12.70 8.85
CA GLU A 1122 -47.69 -11.61 8.95
C GLU A 1122 -47.72 -10.67 7.73
N LEU A 1123 -47.96 -11.21 6.53
CA LEU A 1123 -48.16 -10.42 5.33
C LEU A 1123 -49.46 -9.58 5.38
N ALA A 1124 -50.54 -10.14 5.93
CA ALA A 1124 -51.79 -9.42 6.14
C ALA A 1124 -51.63 -8.33 7.21
N PHE A 1125 -50.90 -8.61 8.30
CA PHE A 1125 -50.67 -7.69 9.41
C PHE A 1125 -49.95 -6.38 8.99
N LYS A 1126 -49.19 -6.40 7.89
CA LYS A 1126 -48.57 -5.20 7.33
C LYS A 1126 -49.59 -4.20 6.78
N HIS A 1127 -50.65 -4.69 6.13
CA HIS A 1127 -51.69 -3.87 5.49
C HIS A 1127 -53.09 -4.46 5.72
N PRO A 1128 -53.57 -4.52 6.98
CA PRO A 1128 -54.74 -5.33 7.33
C PRO A 1128 -56.04 -4.81 6.70
N THR A 1129 -56.16 -3.50 6.49
CA THR A 1129 -57.34 -2.87 5.84
C THR A 1129 -57.37 -3.01 4.32
N GLN A 1130 -56.25 -3.43 3.70
CA GLN A 1130 -56.11 -3.55 2.25
C GLN A 1130 -55.74 -4.99 1.85
N THR A 1131 -56.11 -5.98 2.66
CA THR A 1131 -55.77 -7.39 2.44
C THR A 1131 -57.00 -8.28 2.46
N THR A 1132 -57.09 -9.18 1.49
CA THR A 1132 -57.97 -10.37 1.54
C THR A 1132 -57.08 -11.62 1.61
N ILE A 1133 -57.37 -12.53 2.54
CA ILE A 1133 -56.71 -13.84 2.61
C ILE A 1133 -57.66 -14.90 2.06
N VAL A 1134 -57.16 -15.66 1.09
CA VAL A 1134 -57.85 -16.77 0.43
C VAL A 1134 -57.11 -18.05 0.75
N HIS A 1135 -57.82 -19.06 1.24
CA HIS A 1135 -57.31 -20.42 1.27
C HIS A 1135 -57.74 -21.11 -0.02
N MET A 1136 -56.81 -21.75 -0.72
CA MET A 1136 -57.08 -22.32 -2.04
C MET A 1136 -56.57 -23.76 -2.13
N GLN A 1137 -57.44 -24.66 -2.59
CA GLN A 1137 -57.10 -26.04 -2.95
C GLN A 1137 -56.45 -26.11 -4.33
N LYS A 1138 -55.81 -27.24 -4.62
CA LYS A 1138 -55.13 -27.47 -5.89
C LYS A 1138 -56.07 -27.41 -7.10
N ASP A 1139 -57.31 -27.88 -6.95
CA ASP A 1139 -58.34 -27.87 -8.00
C ASP A 1139 -58.96 -26.48 -8.27
N GLY A 1140 -58.52 -25.45 -7.55
CA GLY A 1140 -59.02 -24.08 -7.68
C GLY A 1140 -60.21 -23.74 -6.78
N THR A 1141 -60.74 -24.70 -6.01
CA THR A 1141 -61.73 -24.43 -4.97
C THR A 1141 -61.09 -23.57 -3.88
N TYR A 1142 -61.73 -22.45 -3.52
CA TYR A 1142 -61.21 -21.56 -2.49
C TYR A 1142 -62.28 -21.09 -1.50
N ARG A 1143 -61.83 -20.56 -0.37
CA ARG A 1143 -62.66 -19.79 0.57
C ARG A 1143 -61.90 -18.56 1.05
N ILE A 1144 -62.62 -17.48 1.30
CA ILE A 1144 -62.07 -16.28 1.92
C ILE A 1144 -62.09 -16.47 3.44
N VAL A 1145 -60.97 -16.18 4.11
CA VAL A 1145 -60.84 -16.33 5.57
C VAL A 1145 -60.61 -14.99 6.28
N HIS A 1146 -60.28 -13.93 5.53
CA HIS A 1146 -60.10 -12.58 6.04
C HIS A 1146 -60.25 -11.56 4.90
N GLY A 1147 -60.80 -10.38 5.19
CA GLY A 1147 -60.98 -9.31 4.22
C GLY A 1147 -62.29 -9.40 3.40
N PRO A 1148 -62.54 -8.42 2.51
CA PRO A 1148 -63.75 -8.37 1.69
C PRO A 1148 -63.78 -9.49 0.66
N ASP A 1149 -65.00 -9.84 0.21
CA ASP A 1149 -65.22 -10.74 -0.93
C ASP A 1149 -64.54 -10.21 -2.19
N LEU A 1150 -64.07 -11.13 -3.05
CA LEU A 1150 -63.28 -10.78 -4.24
C LEU A 1150 -64.03 -9.83 -5.18
N GLU A 1151 -65.35 -9.99 -5.32
CA GLU A 1151 -66.20 -9.13 -6.14
C GLU A 1151 -66.26 -7.67 -5.66
N ASN A 1152 -65.97 -7.44 -4.37
CA ASN A 1152 -66.00 -6.14 -3.70
C ASN A 1152 -64.65 -5.42 -3.70
N ILE A 1153 -63.58 -6.08 -4.16
CA ILE A 1153 -62.26 -5.46 -4.29
C ILE A 1153 -62.27 -4.53 -5.52
N THR A 1154 -61.66 -3.35 -5.40
CA THR A 1154 -61.56 -2.36 -6.50
C THR A 1154 -60.13 -1.83 -6.65
N GLY A 1155 -59.80 -1.34 -7.86
CA GLY A 1155 -58.50 -0.76 -8.18
C GLY A 1155 -57.43 -1.78 -8.56
N LYS A 1156 -56.16 -1.42 -8.35
CA LYS A 1156 -54.99 -2.22 -8.73
C LYS A 1156 -54.66 -3.25 -7.64
N VAL A 1157 -54.79 -4.53 -7.94
CA VAL A 1157 -54.65 -5.65 -7.01
C VAL A 1157 -53.25 -6.29 -7.12
N LYS A 1158 -52.63 -6.58 -5.98
CA LYS A 1158 -51.42 -7.41 -5.86
C LYS A 1158 -51.80 -8.84 -5.43
N MET A 1159 -51.53 -9.83 -6.26
CA MET A 1159 -51.66 -11.24 -5.89
C MET A 1159 -50.38 -11.72 -5.20
N VAL A 1160 -50.49 -12.46 -4.09
CA VAL A 1160 -49.35 -13.05 -3.38
C VAL A 1160 -49.67 -14.51 -3.05
N VAL A 1161 -48.97 -15.45 -3.69
CA VAL A 1161 -49.14 -16.88 -3.45
C VAL A 1161 -48.15 -17.32 -2.37
N VAL A 1162 -48.61 -17.98 -1.31
CA VAL A 1162 -47.80 -18.39 -0.16
C VAL A 1162 -47.91 -19.90 0.03
N GLY A 1163 -46.78 -20.60 -0.06
CA GLY A 1163 -46.69 -22.06 0.09
C GLY A 1163 -45.24 -22.56 0.16
N TYR A 1164 -45.07 -23.86 0.44
CA TYR A 1164 -43.76 -24.49 0.30
C TYR A 1164 -43.44 -24.74 -1.17
N GLY A 1165 -42.25 -24.31 -1.59
CA GLY A 1165 -41.66 -24.81 -2.83
C GLY A 1165 -41.12 -26.23 -2.63
N ARG A 1166 -41.35 -27.10 -3.61
CA ARG A 1166 -40.92 -28.50 -3.63
C ARG A 1166 -40.36 -28.84 -5.00
N GLU A 1167 -39.38 -29.72 -5.06
CA GLU A 1167 -38.85 -30.29 -6.30
C GLU A 1167 -38.93 -31.82 -6.26
N LYS A 1168 -39.47 -32.43 -7.31
CA LYS A 1168 -39.51 -33.89 -7.47
C LYS A 1168 -39.29 -34.25 -8.93
N ASN A 1169 -38.28 -35.07 -9.21
CA ASN A 1169 -37.90 -35.47 -10.57
C ASN A 1169 -37.65 -34.27 -11.52
N GLY A 1170 -37.08 -33.18 -11.01
CA GLY A 1170 -36.83 -31.96 -11.79
C GLY A 1170 -38.06 -31.08 -12.06
N VAL A 1171 -39.23 -31.43 -11.50
CA VAL A 1171 -40.45 -30.60 -11.57
C VAL A 1171 -40.57 -29.79 -10.28
N GLN A 1172 -40.54 -28.46 -10.42
CA GLN A 1172 -40.74 -27.52 -9.33
C GLN A 1172 -42.23 -27.26 -9.11
N THR A 1173 -42.64 -27.15 -7.85
CA THR A 1173 -44.03 -26.86 -7.47
C THR A 1173 -44.10 -25.88 -6.31
N LEU A 1174 -45.14 -25.05 -6.26
CA LEU A 1174 -45.48 -24.18 -5.11
C LEU A 1174 -46.79 -24.67 -4.49
N GLY A 1175 -46.77 -25.07 -3.22
CA GLY A 1175 -47.97 -25.62 -2.58
C GLY A 1175 -48.52 -26.83 -3.33
N GLY A 1176 -47.65 -27.68 -3.89
CA GLY A 1176 -48.01 -28.87 -4.67
C GLY A 1176 -48.52 -28.61 -6.10
N ARG A 1177 -48.50 -27.36 -6.57
CA ARG A 1177 -48.93 -26.97 -7.93
C ARG A 1177 -47.75 -26.82 -8.87
N ASN A 1178 -47.81 -27.41 -10.05
CA ASN A 1178 -46.93 -27.03 -11.15
C ASN A 1178 -47.32 -25.64 -11.70
N GLU A 1179 -46.58 -25.16 -12.71
CA GLU A 1179 -46.76 -23.85 -13.34
C GLU A 1179 -48.17 -23.64 -13.92
N SER A 1180 -48.70 -24.64 -14.62
CA SER A 1180 -50.02 -24.58 -15.26
C SER A 1180 -51.13 -24.57 -14.22
N GLU A 1181 -51.05 -25.45 -13.23
CA GLU A 1181 -52.03 -25.57 -12.14
C GLU A 1181 -52.11 -24.27 -11.34
N LEU A 1182 -50.96 -23.62 -11.08
CA LEU A 1182 -50.94 -22.35 -10.37
C LEU A 1182 -51.48 -21.20 -11.25
N SER A 1183 -51.18 -21.19 -12.54
CA SER A 1183 -51.72 -20.20 -13.47
C SER A 1183 -53.25 -20.28 -13.56
N ASP A 1184 -53.80 -21.50 -13.68
CA ASP A 1184 -55.25 -21.74 -13.67
C ASP A 1184 -55.91 -21.28 -12.36
N ASN A 1185 -55.26 -21.53 -11.22
CA ASN A 1185 -55.72 -21.05 -9.92
C ASN A 1185 -55.78 -19.51 -9.85
N ILE A 1186 -54.74 -18.82 -10.35
CA ILE A 1186 -54.72 -17.35 -10.43
C ILE A 1186 -55.82 -16.84 -11.37
N LEU A 1187 -56.06 -17.52 -12.50
CA LEU A 1187 -57.12 -17.17 -13.44
C LEU A 1187 -58.53 -17.35 -12.84
N THR A 1188 -58.73 -18.37 -12.01
CA THR A 1188 -59.98 -18.56 -11.24
C THR A 1188 -60.23 -17.35 -10.33
N LEU A 1189 -59.26 -16.95 -9.51
CA LEU A 1189 -59.41 -15.77 -8.65
C LEU A 1189 -59.58 -14.47 -9.45
N LYS A 1190 -58.94 -14.36 -10.62
CA LYS A 1190 -59.10 -13.21 -11.52
C LYS A 1190 -60.53 -13.09 -12.07
N ARG A 1191 -61.21 -14.22 -12.33
CA ARG A 1191 -62.60 -14.23 -12.81
C ARG A 1191 -63.59 -13.77 -11.73
N ASP A 1192 -63.27 -14.06 -10.48
CA ASP A 1192 -64.12 -13.72 -9.34
C ASP A 1192 -63.85 -12.31 -8.79
N LEU A 1193 -62.74 -11.69 -9.18
CA LEU A 1193 -62.57 -10.23 -9.09
C LEU A 1193 -63.48 -9.55 -10.12
N ASN A 1194 -64.16 -8.47 -9.74
CA ASN A 1194 -64.99 -7.72 -10.68
C ASN A 1194 -64.13 -7.07 -11.78
N PRO A 1195 -64.20 -7.54 -13.05
CA PRO A 1195 -63.28 -7.10 -14.09
C PRO A 1195 -63.55 -5.67 -14.56
N ALA A 1196 -64.74 -5.11 -14.28
CA ALA A 1196 -65.05 -3.72 -14.63
C ALA A 1196 -64.29 -2.71 -13.76
N ASN A 1197 -63.90 -3.11 -12.54
CA ASN A 1197 -63.37 -2.22 -11.51
C ASN A 1197 -62.01 -2.64 -10.94
N THR A 1198 -61.40 -3.72 -11.45
CA THR A 1198 -60.11 -4.24 -10.95
C THR A 1198 -59.09 -4.48 -12.05
N THR A 1199 -57.81 -4.31 -11.72
CA THR A 1199 -56.68 -4.72 -12.56
C THR A 1199 -55.64 -5.44 -11.72
N ILE A 1200 -55.10 -6.56 -12.19
CA ILE A 1200 -53.98 -7.23 -11.49
C ILE A 1200 -52.68 -6.51 -11.87
N GLY A 1201 -52.07 -5.85 -10.89
CA GLY A 1201 -50.86 -5.06 -11.08
C GLY A 1201 -49.57 -5.84 -10.91
N ARG A 1202 -49.58 -6.90 -10.08
CA ARG A 1202 -48.42 -7.73 -9.77
C ARG A 1202 -48.85 -9.07 -9.16
N THR A 1203 -48.18 -10.15 -9.55
CA THR A 1203 -48.23 -11.44 -8.86
C THR A 1203 -46.88 -11.69 -8.20
N SER A 1204 -46.88 -12.09 -6.92
CA SER A 1204 -45.68 -12.45 -6.16
C SER A 1204 -45.79 -13.89 -5.69
N LEU A 1205 -44.72 -14.68 -5.84
CA LEU A 1205 -44.67 -16.07 -5.38
C LEU A 1205 -43.76 -16.13 -4.15
N VAL A 1206 -44.28 -16.68 -3.05
CA VAL A 1206 -43.59 -16.76 -1.75
C VAL A 1206 -43.46 -18.23 -1.37
N GLY A 1207 -42.29 -18.79 -1.66
CA GLY A 1207 -41.92 -20.16 -1.31
C GLY A 1207 -40.40 -20.38 -1.39
N CYS A 1208 -39.87 -21.27 -0.54
CA CYS A 1208 -38.46 -21.66 -0.56
C CYS A 1208 -38.16 -22.55 -1.78
N ASN A 1209 -36.95 -22.45 -2.38
CA ASN A 1209 -36.52 -23.28 -3.51
C ASN A 1209 -37.40 -23.21 -4.78
N LEU A 1210 -38.10 -22.08 -5.01
CA LEU A 1210 -38.79 -21.84 -6.30
C LEU A 1210 -37.82 -21.52 -7.44
N GLU A 1211 -36.56 -21.24 -7.11
CA GLU A 1211 -35.48 -20.92 -8.02
C GLU A 1211 -34.20 -21.61 -7.50
N SER A 1212 -33.31 -22.04 -8.40
CA SER A 1212 -32.03 -22.61 -7.96
C SER A 1212 -31.17 -21.55 -7.25
N ASN A 1213 -30.32 -21.96 -6.31
CA ASN A 1213 -29.42 -21.08 -5.55
C ASN A 1213 -28.35 -20.37 -6.41
N ASN A 1214 -28.39 -20.57 -7.74
CA ASN A 1214 -27.40 -20.06 -8.68
C ASN A 1214 -28.11 -19.46 -9.89
N PRO A 1215 -28.30 -18.12 -9.97
CA PRO A 1215 -29.08 -17.47 -11.04
C PRO A 1215 -28.49 -17.64 -12.45
N THR A 1216 -27.34 -18.30 -12.61
CA THR A 1216 -26.66 -18.49 -13.89
C THR A 1216 -26.65 -19.94 -14.41
N ASN A 1217 -27.33 -20.89 -13.76
CA ASN A 1217 -27.14 -22.32 -14.06
C ASN A 1217 -28.36 -23.10 -14.58
N ASN A 1218 -29.45 -22.44 -14.96
CA ASN A 1218 -30.50 -23.09 -15.73
C ASN A 1218 -31.30 -22.05 -16.57
N PRO A 1219 -31.11 -21.95 -17.89
CA PRO A 1219 -31.89 -21.02 -18.71
C PRO A 1219 -33.37 -21.43 -18.85
N ASP A 1220 -33.74 -22.66 -18.48
CA ASP A 1220 -35.08 -23.23 -18.70
C ASP A 1220 -35.89 -23.53 -17.43
N SER A 1221 -35.28 -23.47 -16.22
CA SER A 1221 -36.03 -23.53 -14.96
C SER A 1221 -36.29 -22.12 -14.45
N GLN A 1222 -37.53 -21.66 -14.64
CA GLN A 1222 -38.04 -20.42 -14.09
C GLN A 1222 -39.51 -20.64 -13.75
N TYR A 1223 -39.82 -21.30 -12.63
CA TYR A 1223 -41.20 -21.62 -12.21
C TYR A 1223 -42.09 -20.37 -12.29
N GLY A 1224 -41.59 -19.21 -11.85
CA GLY A 1224 -42.32 -17.94 -11.97
C GLY A 1224 -42.53 -17.45 -13.41
N LYS A 1225 -41.58 -17.67 -14.32
CA LYS A 1225 -41.70 -17.32 -15.74
C LYS A 1225 -42.70 -18.20 -16.47
N GLN A 1226 -42.84 -19.46 -16.06
CA GLN A 1226 -43.80 -20.39 -16.67
C GLN A 1226 -45.23 -20.19 -16.13
N VAL A 1227 -45.39 -19.62 -14.93
CA VAL A 1227 -46.69 -19.25 -14.35
C VAL A 1227 -47.30 -18.00 -15.01
N ILE A 1228 -46.45 -17.04 -15.42
CA ILE A 1228 -46.83 -15.81 -16.16
C ILE A 1228 -47.23 -16.18 -17.58
#